data_AF-A0A926EMP3-F1
#
_entry.id   AF-A0A926EMP3-F1
#
_cell.length_a   1.000
_cell.length_b   1.000
_cell.length_c   1.000
_cell.angle_alpha   90.00
_cell.angle_beta   90.00
_cell.angle_gamma   90.00
#
_symmetry.space_group_name_H-M   'P 1'
#
loop_
_entity.id
_entity.type
_entity.pdbx_description
1 polymer ?
#
loop_
_entity_poly.entity_id
_entity_poly.type
_entity_poly.pdbx_seq_one_letter_code
_entity_poly.pdbx_strand_id
1 'polypeptide(L)'
;MGLKQIYNFIARLNKRDNPYTIVDEQVLLTDGKWEGFLEHDQVIEKTIEIYTLPNKEGERVFAYTLDKKEEVWKTYLKVFSQSEALYITYETYGDTVEAEDINQLQGAAYYLENFIENVKNKLHSHDEDKVRHITGNERESWNSRAFQKDLEVTNQNLQMTNENLEATNQNLGLTQQELLSHKNAKDNPHAVTKHQVGLGNVEDIQQASKAEFILHKEDLSNPHQVTKAQVGLGNLDNIQQASKVEFNTHTTDNIKHITSSERNNWNDKYTKAEVDNKLASLETKIDWKESVATFEDIASTYPNPVDGWTVNVKDTDYTYRYNGTEWVVISANAIPKATTSVDGLLSKEDKVKLDDVNSKKHTHGNKSVIDAITSALVTNWNSAFSHISDVIKHITVDERTLWNTVSNKVDKVTGKQLSTNDYTTAEKNKLSGIEANANRYVHPNDAGTRHVTDAEKTIWNGKANASHGNHVPATQSANNKKFLRCDNTWQDVTPGNIGAAPASHHHDERYYTETEANAKFVSKEDLGAAGYGDMTKAIYDTNNSGIVDKAESVAWDGITGKPPTFPPSAHTHTKSQISDFPTSLPANGGNADTVDGLHASSFTRVHSGSVNFGGNNKEITTAEFKTLLTTMGAFKQPHWIARGSWSYATNQIITDSGFGKIHLAGCVVEVIGTSSAYTIRISTPTTASGGSSSTLNCEFMYVDNGTSYSPRWSKIWTSNNDGGGSGMDADTVDGKHASDFLPKKGLTWNDLKGV
;
A
#
# COMPACT_ATOMS: atom_id res chain seq x y z
N MET A 1 -56.46 30.60 16.80
CA MET A 1 -57.85 31.07 16.63
C MET A 1 -58.74 30.69 17.82
N GLY A 2 -58.69 29.45 18.34
CA GLY A 2 -59.64 28.96 19.37
C GLY A 2 -59.62 29.63 20.76
N LEU A 3 -58.47 30.01 21.33
CA LEU A 3 -58.42 30.61 22.68
C LEU A 3 -59.16 31.96 22.76
N LYS A 4 -59.09 32.77 21.71
CA LYS A 4 -59.72 34.11 21.66
C LYS A 4 -61.26 34.03 21.65
N GLN A 5 -61.82 33.00 21.04
CA GLN A 5 -63.27 32.77 20.97
C GLN A 5 -63.83 32.29 22.32
N ILE A 6 -63.08 31.44 23.04
CA ILE A 6 -63.45 31.01 24.40
C ILE A 6 -63.46 32.20 25.37
N TYR A 7 -62.45 33.07 25.33
CA TYR A 7 -62.40 34.27 26.18
C TYR A 7 -63.56 35.24 25.89
N ASN A 8 -63.90 35.45 24.63
CA ASN A 8 -65.02 36.31 24.24
C ASN A 8 -66.39 35.74 24.68
N PHE A 9 -66.57 34.41 24.62
CA PHE A 9 -67.77 33.75 25.12
C PHE A 9 -67.94 33.92 26.63
N ILE A 10 -66.86 33.78 27.42
CA ILE A 10 -66.89 33.98 28.88
C ILE A 10 -67.30 35.41 29.25
N ALA A 11 -66.86 36.41 28.49
CA ALA A 11 -67.24 37.80 28.70
C ALA A 11 -68.76 38.01 28.53
N ARG A 12 -69.37 37.39 27.51
CA ARG A 12 -70.81 37.43 27.20
C ARG A 12 -71.68 36.54 28.09
N LEU A 13 -71.09 35.61 28.84
CA LEU A 13 -71.81 34.76 29.80
C LEU A 13 -72.22 35.53 31.07
N ASN A 14 -71.73 36.75 31.27
CA ASN A 14 -71.92 37.55 32.49
C ASN A 14 -73.32 38.20 32.60
N LYS A 15 -74.38 37.43 32.38
CA LYS A 15 -75.71 37.83 32.84
C LYS A 15 -75.71 37.79 34.37
N ARG A 16 -75.96 38.95 34.99
CA ARG A 16 -76.07 39.05 36.45
C ARG A 16 -77.54 39.05 36.85
N ASP A 17 -77.87 38.40 37.97
CA ASP A 17 -79.23 38.41 38.52
C ASP A 17 -79.65 39.80 39.01
N ASN A 18 -78.68 40.63 39.38
CA ASN A 18 -78.86 42.03 39.75
C ASN A 18 -78.22 42.94 38.68
N PRO A 19 -78.88 44.04 38.29
CA PRO A 19 -78.32 44.95 37.31
C PRO A 19 -77.08 45.67 37.87
N TYR A 20 -76.16 46.03 36.99
CA TYR A 20 -74.97 46.81 37.32
C TYR A 20 -74.87 48.05 36.46
N THR A 21 -74.22 49.08 36.99
CA THR A 21 -74.10 50.38 36.32
C THR A 21 -72.91 50.42 35.38
N ILE A 22 -73.16 50.78 34.13
CA ILE A 22 -72.16 51.26 33.18
C ILE A 22 -72.02 52.76 33.43
N VAL A 23 -70.80 53.19 33.74
CA VAL A 23 -70.47 54.60 34.00
C VAL A 23 -69.73 55.14 32.79
N ASP A 24 -70.17 56.30 32.32
CA ASP A 24 -69.48 57.09 31.29
C ASP A 24 -69.21 56.36 29.97
N GLU A 25 -70.21 55.69 29.39
CA GLU A 25 -70.13 55.29 27.99
C GLU A 25 -70.05 56.55 27.12
N GLN A 26 -68.88 56.79 26.53
CA GLN A 26 -68.59 58.00 25.79
C GLN A 26 -69.09 57.88 24.35
N VAL A 27 -69.91 58.84 23.92
CA VAL A 27 -70.36 58.97 22.54
C VAL A 27 -69.95 60.32 21.98
N LEU A 28 -69.48 60.33 20.73
CA LEU A 28 -69.05 61.53 20.01
C LEU A 28 -70.17 61.99 19.07
N LEU A 29 -70.52 63.27 19.15
CA LEU A 29 -71.61 63.83 18.34
C LEU A 29 -71.06 64.34 17.02
N THR A 30 -71.81 64.10 15.95
CA THR A 30 -71.55 64.69 14.62
C THR A 30 -72.70 65.64 14.31
N ASP A 31 -72.38 66.90 14.00
CA ASP A 31 -73.38 67.97 13.74
C ASP A 31 -74.43 68.13 14.86
N GLY A 32 -74.00 68.01 16.12
CA GLY A 32 -74.86 68.19 17.30
C GLY A 32 -75.84 67.04 17.57
N LYS A 33 -75.62 65.88 16.95
CA LYS A 33 -76.46 64.69 17.07
C LYS A 33 -75.62 63.42 17.23
N TRP A 34 -76.12 62.47 18.02
CA TRP A 34 -75.68 61.08 17.99
C TRP A 34 -76.89 60.15 17.91
N GLU A 35 -76.79 59.10 17.09
CA GLU A 35 -77.80 58.03 17.03
C GLU A 35 -77.12 56.67 16.84
N GLY A 36 -77.47 55.70 17.67
CA GLY A 36 -76.86 54.37 17.65
C GLY A 36 -77.41 53.46 18.73
N PHE A 37 -76.95 52.20 18.73
CA PHE A 37 -77.20 51.27 19.84
C PHE A 37 -76.19 51.51 20.95
N LEU A 38 -76.65 51.39 22.21
CA LEU A 38 -75.74 51.33 23.36
C LEU A 38 -74.90 50.05 23.31
N GLU A 39 -73.70 50.08 23.88
CA GLU A 39 -72.75 48.96 23.78
C GLU A 39 -73.24 47.66 24.42
N HIS A 40 -74.02 47.75 25.49
CA HIS A 40 -74.50 46.61 26.26
C HIS A 40 -75.97 46.26 25.99
N ASP A 41 -76.31 44.99 26.19
CA ASP A 41 -77.67 44.49 26.02
C ASP A 41 -78.54 44.78 27.25
N GLN A 42 -79.86 44.57 27.15
CA GLN A 42 -80.79 44.59 28.30
C GLN A 42 -80.64 45.84 29.20
N VAL A 43 -80.38 46.99 28.59
CA VAL A 43 -80.27 48.27 29.29
C VAL A 43 -81.61 48.62 29.94
N ILE A 44 -81.56 48.96 31.22
CA ILE A 44 -82.71 49.42 31.98
C ILE A 44 -82.96 50.89 31.59
N GLU A 45 -83.80 51.09 30.59
CA GLU A 45 -84.09 52.39 29.95
C GLU A 45 -84.35 53.54 30.95
N LYS A 46 -85.06 53.27 32.06
CA LYS A 46 -85.37 54.26 33.11
C LYS A 46 -84.15 54.78 33.89
N THR A 47 -82.98 54.15 33.75
CA THR A 47 -81.74 54.49 34.46
C THR A 47 -80.76 55.29 33.60
N ILE A 48 -81.10 55.55 32.34
CA ILE A 48 -80.24 56.28 31.41
C ILE A 48 -80.13 57.75 31.84
N GLU A 49 -78.91 58.18 32.12
CA GLU A 49 -78.56 59.56 32.40
C GLU A 49 -77.41 60.00 31.48
N ILE A 50 -77.54 61.17 30.85
CA ILE A 50 -76.61 61.65 29.83
C ILE A 50 -76.07 63.00 30.26
N TYR A 51 -74.74 63.15 30.22
CA TYR A 51 -74.03 64.34 30.69
C TYR A 51 -72.97 64.79 29.67
N THR A 52 -72.62 66.08 29.68
CA THR A 52 -71.60 66.63 28.79
C THR A 52 -70.17 66.40 29.26
N LEU A 53 -69.96 65.97 30.52
CA LEU A 53 -68.67 65.58 31.08
C LEU A 53 -68.77 64.20 31.76
N PRO A 54 -67.64 63.50 31.97
CA PRO A 54 -67.60 62.23 32.70
C PRO A 54 -68.09 62.37 34.15
N ASN A 55 -68.38 61.25 34.80
CA ASN A 55 -68.77 61.09 36.19
C ASN A 55 -70.04 61.85 36.57
N LYS A 56 -70.97 62.00 35.61
CA LYS A 56 -72.21 62.77 35.76
C LYS A 56 -71.98 64.27 36.05
N GLU A 57 -70.84 64.80 35.60
CA GLU A 57 -70.52 66.23 35.71
C GLU A 57 -70.97 66.99 34.44
N GLY A 58 -71.01 68.32 34.51
CA GLY A 58 -71.46 69.16 33.39
C GLY A 58 -72.99 69.24 33.25
N GLU A 59 -73.47 69.60 32.06
CA GLU A 59 -74.91 69.77 31.81
C GLU A 59 -75.59 68.43 31.53
N ARG A 60 -76.73 68.19 32.18
CA ARG A 60 -77.54 66.99 31.93
C ARG A 60 -78.38 67.18 30.67
N VAL A 61 -78.28 66.25 29.74
CA VAL A 61 -79.01 66.27 28.48
C VAL A 61 -80.32 65.49 28.62
N PHE A 62 -81.45 66.21 28.56
CA PHE A 62 -82.79 65.61 28.63
C PHE A 62 -83.42 65.38 27.26
N ALA A 63 -82.82 65.93 26.20
CA ALA A 63 -83.32 65.85 24.83
C ALA A 63 -82.81 64.58 24.13
N TYR A 64 -83.42 63.44 24.43
CA TYR A 64 -83.15 62.17 23.76
C TYR A 64 -84.42 61.35 23.51
N THR A 65 -84.34 60.43 22.56
CA THR A 65 -85.38 59.45 22.27
C THR A 65 -84.80 58.04 22.29
N LEU A 66 -85.59 57.09 22.76
CA LEU A 66 -85.25 55.67 22.76
C LEU A 66 -86.14 54.95 21.74
N ASP A 67 -85.53 54.17 20.86
CA ASP A 67 -86.22 53.30 19.91
C ASP A 67 -85.83 51.83 20.15
N LYS A 68 -86.75 50.91 19.85
CA LYS A 68 -86.43 49.47 19.70
C LYS A 68 -86.41 49.15 18.22
N LYS A 69 -85.21 49.03 17.65
CA LYS A 69 -84.99 48.65 16.26
C LYS A 69 -84.44 47.22 16.23
N GLU A 70 -84.86 46.41 15.25
CA GLU A 70 -84.68 44.95 15.13
C GLU A 70 -83.38 44.39 15.76
N GLU A 71 -83.48 44.09 17.06
CA GLU A 71 -82.65 43.24 17.92
C GLU A 71 -83.29 43.47 19.30
N VAL A 72 -84.22 42.58 19.71
CA VAL A 72 -85.25 42.87 20.75
C VAL A 72 -84.69 43.24 22.14
N TRP A 73 -83.37 43.14 22.30
CA TRP A 73 -82.62 43.23 23.54
C TRP A 73 -81.59 44.37 23.55
N LYS A 74 -81.38 45.13 22.45
CA LYS A 74 -80.55 46.34 22.44
C LYS A 74 -81.38 47.61 22.46
N THR A 75 -80.86 48.63 23.15
CA THR A 75 -81.50 49.95 23.23
C THR A 75 -80.88 50.90 22.22
N TYR A 76 -81.68 51.39 21.27
CA TYR A 76 -81.26 52.41 20.31
C TYR A 76 -81.55 53.79 20.89
N LEU A 77 -80.52 54.61 21.05
CA LEU A 77 -80.61 55.94 21.62
C LEU A 77 -80.28 56.99 20.56
N LYS A 78 -81.07 58.06 20.54
CA LYS A 78 -80.84 59.23 19.70
C LYS A 78 -80.85 60.47 20.58
N VAL A 79 -79.76 61.21 20.60
CA VAL A 79 -79.56 62.36 21.49
C VAL A 79 -79.07 63.58 20.70
N PHE A 80 -79.50 64.76 21.13
CA PHE A 80 -79.11 66.03 20.54
C PHE A 80 -78.47 66.92 21.61
N SER A 81 -77.27 67.44 21.33
CA SER A 81 -76.54 68.33 22.24
C SER A 81 -75.58 69.23 21.46
N GLN A 82 -75.23 70.38 22.03
CA GLN A 82 -74.20 71.28 21.50
C GLN A 82 -72.78 70.87 21.93
N SER A 83 -72.65 69.87 22.82
CA SER A 83 -71.36 69.31 23.22
C SER A 83 -70.81 68.35 22.17
N GLU A 84 -69.49 68.31 21.99
CA GLU A 84 -68.80 67.39 21.08
C GLU A 84 -68.82 65.93 21.58
N ALA A 85 -68.87 65.75 22.90
CA ALA A 85 -68.93 64.44 23.55
C ALA A 85 -70.05 64.41 24.59
N LEU A 86 -70.68 63.24 24.74
CA LEU A 86 -71.59 62.94 25.83
C LEU A 86 -71.16 61.65 26.52
N TYR A 87 -71.47 61.57 27.80
CA TYR A 87 -71.17 60.44 28.68
C TYR A 87 -72.49 59.90 29.21
N ILE A 88 -72.77 58.65 28.87
CA ILE A 88 -74.04 57.99 29.14
C ILE A 88 -73.80 57.00 30.29
N THR A 89 -74.59 57.14 31.34
CA THR A 89 -74.60 56.20 32.47
C THR A 89 -75.94 55.48 32.51
N TYR A 90 -75.93 54.17 32.67
CA TYR A 90 -77.15 53.35 32.74
C TYR A 90 -76.91 52.04 33.49
N GLU A 91 -77.96 51.40 33.95
CA GLU A 91 -77.91 50.04 34.50
C GLU A 91 -78.26 49.00 33.43
N THR A 92 -77.58 47.86 33.45
CA THR A 92 -77.82 46.73 32.55
C THR A 92 -77.72 45.40 33.31
N TYR A 93 -78.42 44.37 32.83
CA TYR A 93 -78.25 42.99 33.29
C TYR A 93 -77.05 42.27 32.63
N GLY A 94 -76.38 42.91 31.67
CA GLY A 94 -75.26 42.40 30.88
C GLY A 94 -75.69 41.77 29.55
N ASP A 95 -74.68 41.44 28.74
CA ASP A 95 -74.86 40.87 27.40
C ASP A 95 -75.45 39.46 27.44
N THR A 96 -76.15 39.06 26.37
CA THR A 96 -76.71 37.71 26.25
C THR A 96 -75.93 36.85 25.25
N VAL A 97 -75.80 35.55 25.55
CA VAL A 97 -75.18 34.58 24.65
C VAL A 97 -76.14 34.21 23.54
N GLU A 98 -75.71 34.39 22.28
CA GLU A 98 -76.49 34.02 21.10
C GLU A 98 -76.25 32.58 20.63
N ALA A 99 -77.13 32.06 19.77
CA ALA A 99 -76.95 30.73 19.17
C ALA A 99 -75.64 30.62 18.36
N GLU A 100 -75.24 31.71 17.69
CA GLU A 100 -73.99 31.79 16.94
C GLU A 100 -72.77 31.70 17.87
N ASP A 101 -72.83 32.34 19.05
CA ASP A 101 -71.76 32.29 20.05
C ASP A 101 -71.55 30.86 20.59
N ILE A 102 -72.65 30.12 20.79
CA ILE A 102 -72.61 28.71 21.19
C ILE A 102 -72.00 27.85 20.09
N ASN A 103 -72.39 28.05 18.83
CA ASN A 103 -71.85 27.31 17.69
C ASN A 103 -70.33 27.57 17.53
N GLN A 104 -69.89 28.80 17.71
CA GLN A 104 -68.47 29.16 17.67
C GLN A 104 -67.68 28.53 18.82
N LEU A 105 -68.26 28.47 20.02
CA LEU A 105 -67.65 27.77 21.16
C LEU A 105 -67.54 26.26 20.91
N GLN A 106 -68.60 25.64 20.38
CA GLN A 106 -68.60 24.22 20.03
C GLN A 106 -67.53 23.90 18.99
N GLY A 107 -67.39 24.74 17.95
CA GLY A 107 -66.32 24.60 16.97
C GLY A 107 -64.94 24.73 17.59
N ALA A 108 -64.71 25.74 18.43
CA ALA A 108 -63.44 25.94 19.12
C ALA A 108 -63.08 24.77 20.05
N ALA A 109 -64.05 24.21 20.77
CA ALA A 109 -63.87 23.04 21.62
C ALA A 109 -63.50 21.80 20.80
N TYR A 110 -64.19 21.54 19.69
CA TYR A 110 -63.88 20.42 18.78
C TYR A 110 -62.46 20.51 18.20
N TYR A 111 -62.01 21.71 17.80
CA TYR A 111 -60.63 21.90 17.34
C TYR A 111 -59.60 21.67 18.45
N LEU A 112 -59.90 22.11 19.67
CA LEU A 112 -59.02 21.93 20.82
C LEU A 112 -58.89 20.44 21.19
N GLU A 113 -59.99 19.69 21.19
CA GLU A 113 -59.98 18.25 21.43
C GLU A 113 -59.14 17.51 20.38
N ASN A 114 -59.34 17.79 19.09
CA ASN A 114 -58.53 17.19 18.02
C ASN A 114 -57.04 17.54 18.14
N PHE A 115 -56.72 18.78 18.54
CA PHE A 115 -55.34 19.19 18.77
C PHE A 115 -54.72 18.45 19.95
N ILE A 116 -55.44 18.35 21.07
CA ILE A 116 -55.01 17.58 22.25
C ILE A 116 -54.78 16.12 21.87
N GLU A 117 -55.68 15.52 21.10
CA GLU A 117 -55.57 14.13 20.69
C GLU A 117 -54.39 13.90 19.74
N ASN A 118 -54.12 14.84 18.82
CA ASN A 118 -52.93 14.80 17.95
C ASN A 118 -51.64 14.88 18.78
N VAL A 119 -51.59 15.77 19.78
CA VAL A 119 -50.44 15.93 20.67
C VAL A 119 -50.25 14.69 21.54
N LYS A 120 -51.31 14.10 22.09
CA LYS A 120 -51.26 12.84 22.83
C LYS A 120 -50.72 11.71 21.96
N ASN A 121 -51.19 11.57 20.73
CA ASN A 121 -50.70 10.54 19.80
C ASN A 121 -49.22 10.74 19.45
N LYS A 122 -48.78 11.99 19.25
CA LYS A 122 -47.35 12.29 19.04
C LYS A 122 -46.50 11.97 20.27
N LEU A 123 -46.99 12.28 21.47
CA LEU A 123 -46.27 12.01 22.71
C LEU A 123 -46.18 10.50 22.98
N HIS A 124 -47.27 9.77 22.74
CA HIS A 124 -47.31 8.31 22.86
C HIS A 124 -46.34 7.64 21.89
N SER A 125 -46.34 8.08 20.62
CA SER A 125 -45.37 7.62 19.63
C SER A 125 -43.92 7.92 20.05
N HIS A 126 -43.64 9.07 20.67
CA HIS A 126 -42.30 9.41 21.14
C HIS A 126 -41.87 8.62 22.39
N ASP A 127 -42.82 8.26 23.28
CA ASP A 127 -42.55 7.43 24.45
C ASP A 127 -42.30 5.95 24.09
N GLU A 128 -42.96 5.43 23.06
CA GLU A 128 -42.65 4.11 22.47
C GLU A 128 -41.29 4.10 21.74
N ASP A 129 -40.84 5.26 21.25
CA ASP A 129 -39.59 5.42 20.47
C ASP A 129 -38.37 5.82 21.31
N LYS A 130 -38.41 5.63 22.63
CA LYS A 130 -37.27 5.87 23.55
C LYS A 130 -36.00 5.04 23.23
N VAL A 131 -36.05 4.14 22.24
CA VAL A 131 -34.90 3.36 21.76
C VAL A 131 -34.33 3.88 20.42
N ARG A 132 -35.03 4.75 19.67
CA ARG A 132 -34.54 5.26 18.39
C ARG A 132 -34.78 6.78 18.27
N HIS A 133 -33.69 7.54 18.37
CA HIS A 133 -33.66 8.99 18.15
C HIS A 133 -33.91 9.42 16.68
N ILE A 134 -34.42 8.54 15.82
CA ILE A 134 -34.60 8.78 14.37
C ILE A 134 -35.89 8.09 13.94
N THR A 135 -36.81 8.87 13.36
CA THR A 135 -38.09 8.35 12.86
C THR A 135 -37.90 7.38 11.69
N GLY A 136 -38.88 6.51 11.42
CA GLY A 136 -38.82 5.54 10.31
C GLY A 136 -38.57 6.21 8.94
N ASN A 137 -39.22 7.34 8.70
CA ASN A 137 -39.07 8.12 7.46
C ASN A 137 -37.66 8.72 7.32
N GLU A 138 -37.07 9.20 8.41
CA GLU A 138 -35.69 9.69 8.40
C GLU A 138 -34.70 8.57 8.15
N ARG A 139 -34.93 7.37 8.72
CA ARG A 139 -34.10 6.20 8.45
C ARG A 139 -34.16 5.77 6.98
N GLU A 140 -35.35 5.76 6.37
CA GLU A 140 -35.51 5.47 4.95
C GLU A 140 -34.83 6.51 4.05
N SER A 141 -34.91 7.79 4.43
CA SER A 141 -34.19 8.88 3.75
C SER A 141 -32.66 8.74 3.88
N TRP A 142 -32.16 8.35 5.05
CA TRP A 142 -30.74 8.11 5.28
C TRP A 142 -30.24 6.90 4.51
N ASN A 143 -30.98 5.79 4.53
CA ASN A 143 -30.64 4.58 3.76
C ASN A 143 -30.64 4.84 2.26
N SER A 144 -31.60 5.61 1.76
CA SER A 144 -31.65 6.01 0.35
C SER A 144 -30.46 6.87 -0.05
N ARG A 145 -30.05 7.82 0.81
CA ARG A 145 -28.86 8.65 0.58
C ARG A 145 -27.56 7.85 0.64
N ALA A 146 -27.45 6.89 1.56
CA ALA A 146 -26.31 5.99 1.65
C ALA A 146 -26.20 5.13 0.38
N PHE A 147 -27.30 4.54 -0.09
CA PHE A 147 -27.32 3.74 -1.31
C PHE A 147 -26.97 4.56 -2.57
N GLN A 148 -27.47 5.79 -2.66
CA GLN A 148 -27.09 6.71 -3.74
C GLN A 148 -25.60 7.06 -3.70
N LYS A 149 -25.04 7.23 -2.50
CA LYS A 149 -23.61 7.51 -2.35
C LYS A 149 -22.74 6.32 -2.74
N ASP A 150 -23.14 5.11 -2.35
CA ASP A 150 -22.45 3.87 -2.74
C ASP A 150 -22.51 3.65 -4.25
N LEU A 151 -23.64 3.95 -4.89
CA LEU A 151 -23.79 3.89 -6.34
C LEU A 151 -22.90 4.93 -7.05
N GLU A 152 -22.84 6.17 -6.54
CA GLU A 152 -21.97 7.23 -7.05
C GLU A 152 -20.49 6.84 -6.96
N VAL A 153 -20.05 6.33 -5.80
CA VAL A 153 -18.67 5.86 -5.60
C VAL A 153 -18.34 4.68 -6.51
N THR A 154 -19.28 3.74 -6.69
CA THR A 154 -19.10 2.60 -7.60
C THR A 154 -18.94 3.07 -9.05
N ASN A 155 -19.76 4.03 -9.49
CA ASN A 155 -19.66 4.59 -10.84
C ASN A 155 -18.36 5.37 -11.07
N GLN A 156 -17.90 6.13 -10.06
CA GLN A 156 -16.60 6.81 -10.12
C GLN A 156 -15.43 5.82 -10.23
N ASN A 157 -15.47 4.73 -9.46
CA ASN A 157 -14.46 3.68 -9.53
C ASN A 157 -14.44 2.96 -10.88
N LEU A 158 -15.62 2.69 -11.46
CA LEU A 158 -15.74 2.10 -12.79
C LEU A 158 -15.19 3.03 -13.87
N GLN A 159 -15.49 4.34 -13.78
CA GLN A 159 -14.99 5.33 -14.71
C GLN A 159 -13.45 5.42 -14.65
N MET A 160 -12.88 5.53 -13.46
CA MET A 160 -11.43 5.58 -13.27
C MET A 160 -10.74 4.29 -13.75
N THR A 161 -11.40 3.13 -13.58
CA THR A 161 -10.90 1.86 -14.11
C THR A 161 -10.88 1.83 -15.63
N ASN A 162 -11.93 2.34 -16.28
CA ASN A 162 -11.98 2.45 -17.75
C ASN A 162 -10.92 3.41 -18.28
N GLU A 163 -10.72 4.56 -17.64
CA GLU A 163 -9.68 5.53 -18.02
C GLU A 163 -8.27 4.92 -17.90
N ASN A 164 -8.00 4.17 -16.82
CA ASN A 164 -6.73 3.44 -16.64
C ASN A 164 -6.54 2.33 -17.69
N LEU A 165 -7.62 1.63 -18.07
CA LEU A 165 -7.57 0.60 -19.11
C LEU A 165 -7.28 1.22 -20.47
N GLU A 166 -7.91 2.35 -20.80
CA GLU A 166 -7.64 3.10 -22.03
C GLU A 166 -6.19 3.59 -22.09
N ALA A 167 -5.66 4.16 -21.01
CA ALA A 167 -4.25 4.57 -20.92
C ALA A 167 -3.29 3.38 -21.08
N THR A 168 -3.61 2.23 -20.48
CA THR A 168 -2.81 1.00 -20.62
C THR A 168 -2.84 0.49 -22.07
N ASN A 169 -4.01 0.49 -22.71
CA ASN A 169 -4.15 0.09 -24.11
C ASN A 169 -3.39 1.01 -25.07
N GLN A 170 -3.37 2.33 -24.81
CA GLN A 170 -2.53 3.26 -25.57
C GLN A 170 -1.05 2.97 -25.40
N ASN A 171 -0.58 2.74 -24.16
CA ASN A 171 0.81 2.39 -23.90
C ASN A 171 1.20 1.07 -24.56
N LEU A 172 0.35 0.05 -24.50
CA LEU A 172 0.57 -1.22 -25.22
C LEU A 172 0.65 -1.02 -26.74
N GLY A 173 -0.17 -0.12 -27.31
CA GLY A 173 -0.11 0.26 -28.72
C GLY A 173 1.21 0.95 -29.09
N LEU A 174 1.66 1.91 -28.27
CA LEU A 174 2.94 2.59 -28.44
C LEU A 174 4.11 1.61 -28.35
N THR A 175 4.13 0.72 -27.35
CA THR A 175 5.17 -0.31 -27.20
C THR A 175 5.19 -1.29 -28.38
N GLN A 176 4.02 -1.69 -28.90
CA GLN A 176 3.96 -2.50 -30.12
C GLN A 176 4.55 -1.76 -31.32
N GLN A 177 4.29 -0.46 -31.44
CA GLN A 177 4.83 0.38 -32.51
C GLN A 177 6.34 0.60 -32.38
N GLU A 178 6.84 0.79 -31.17
CA GLU A 178 8.28 0.86 -30.87
C GLU A 178 8.98 -0.47 -31.17
N LEU A 179 8.37 -1.60 -30.81
CA LEU A 179 8.90 -2.93 -31.11
C LEU A 179 8.92 -3.21 -32.61
N LEU A 180 7.86 -2.82 -33.34
CA LEU A 180 7.82 -2.91 -34.79
C LEU A 180 8.92 -2.04 -35.42
N SER A 181 9.11 -0.83 -34.88
CA SER A 181 10.13 0.11 -35.34
C SER A 181 11.53 -0.42 -35.07
N HIS A 182 11.80 -0.98 -33.89
CA HIS A 182 13.07 -1.63 -33.55
C HIS A 182 13.34 -2.87 -34.42
N LYS A 183 12.33 -3.72 -34.65
CA LYS A 183 12.43 -4.90 -35.51
C LYS A 183 12.76 -4.51 -36.97
N ASN A 184 12.23 -3.38 -37.42
CA ASN A 184 12.42 -2.87 -38.78
C ASN A 184 13.62 -1.92 -38.91
N ALA A 185 14.21 -1.44 -37.81
CA ALA A 185 15.43 -0.67 -37.80
C ALA A 185 16.61 -1.56 -38.22
N LYS A 186 17.26 -1.19 -39.34
CA LYS A 186 18.46 -1.88 -39.85
C LYS A 186 19.75 -1.12 -39.59
N ASP A 187 19.66 -0.01 -38.85
CA ASP A 187 20.74 0.97 -38.81
C ASP A 187 21.65 0.82 -37.57
N ASN A 188 21.32 -0.07 -36.61
CA ASN A 188 22.15 -0.41 -35.43
C ASN A 188 21.53 -1.52 -34.54
N PRO A 189 22.20 -2.64 -34.20
CA PRO A 189 23.33 -3.31 -34.84
C PRO A 189 22.85 -4.61 -35.49
N HIS A 190 22.40 -4.54 -36.73
CA HIS A 190 22.34 -5.72 -37.59
C HIS A 190 22.88 -5.31 -38.96
N ALA A 191 23.88 -6.05 -39.47
CA ALA A 191 24.65 -5.75 -40.69
C ALA A 191 25.74 -4.65 -40.58
N VAL A 192 26.42 -4.54 -39.44
CA VAL A 192 27.63 -3.70 -39.35
C VAL A 192 28.75 -4.26 -40.25
N THR A 193 29.32 -3.40 -41.09
CA THR A 193 30.44 -3.71 -41.98
C THR A 193 31.77 -3.68 -41.21
N LYS A 194 32.81 -4.34 -41.72
CA LYS A 194 34.16 -4.34 -41.10
C LYS A 194 34.69 -2.93 -40.83
N HIS A 195 34.32 -1.96 -41.66
CA HIS A 195 34.66 -0.56 -41.46
C HIS A 195 33.98 0.05 -40.23
N GLN A 196 32.71 -0.27 -39.98
CA GLN A 196 31.93 0.32 -38.88
C GLN A 196 32.39 -0.14 -37.49
N VAL A 197 33.08 -1.29 -37.40
CA VAL A 197 33.68 -1.80 -36.15
C VAL A 197 35.18 -1.51 -36.04
N GLY A 198 35.73 -0.63 -36.90
CA GLY A 198 37.14 -0.24 -36.86
C GLY A 198 38.12 -1.29 -37.40
N LEU A 199 37.62 -2.35 -38.04
CA LEU A 199 38.41 -3.43 -38.65
C LEU A 199 38.60 -3.22 -40.17
N GLY A 200 38.37 -2.01 -40.69
CA GLY A 200 38.41 -1.70 -42.13
C GLY A 200 39.79 -1.85 -42.78
N ASN A 201 40.87 -1.71 -42.00
CA ASN A 201 42.26 -1.86 -42.43
C ASN A 201 42.87 -3.23 -42.06
N VAL A 202 42.06 -4.13 -41.47
CA VAL A 202 42.50 -5.48 -41.16
C VAL A 202 42.31 -6.32 -42.43
N GLU A 203 43.42 -6.69 -43.08
CA GLU A 203 43.38 -7.72 -44.12
C GLU A 203 42.85 -9.02 -43.50
N ASP A 204 42.00 -9.76 -44.21
CA ASP A 204 41.66 -11.16 -43.85
C ASP A 204 42.90 -12.04 -44.14
N ILE A 205 43.96 -11.83 -43.36
CA ILE A 205 45.10 -12.71 -43.39
C ILE A 205 44.59 -14.02 -42.80
N GLN A 206 44.49 -15.04 -43.67
CA GLN A 206 44.31 -16.42 -43.27
C GLN A 206 45.21 -16.69 -42.07
N GLN A 207 44.64 -17.33 -41.05
CA GLN A 207 45.42 -18.17 -40.12
C GLN A 207 46.54 -18.86 -40.89
N ALA A 208 47.73 -18.98 -40.27
CA ALA A 208 48.92 -19.65 -40.80
C ALA A 208 48.55 -20.73 -41.83
N SER A 209 49.21 -20.70 -43.01
CA SER A 209 48.89 -21.59 -44.13
C SER A 209 48.76 -23.04 -43.65
N LYS A 210 47.96 -23.87 -44.34
CA LYS A 210 47.82 -25.30 -43.98
C LYS A 210 49.19 -25.99 -43.80
N ALA A 211 50.21 -25.54 -44.53
CA ALA A 211 51.59 -25.99 -44.38
C ALA A 211 52.24 -25.55 -43.05
N GLU A 212 52.11 -24.28 -42.66
CA GLU A 212 52.62 -23.76 -41.38
C GLU A 212 51.87 -24.35 -40.17
N PHE A 213 50.57 -24.60 -40.29
CA PHE A 213 49.79 -25.29 -39.26
C PHE A 213 50.16 -26.78 -39.14
N ILE A 214 50.46 -27.44 -40.26
CA ILE A 214 50.99 -28.82 -40.26
C ILE A 214 52.38 -28.85 -39.63
N LEU A 215 53.26 -27.89 -39.96
CA LEU A 215 54.59 -27.79 -39.35
C LEU A 215 54.53 -27.54 -37.84
N HIS A 216 53.66 -26.65 -37.35
CA HIS A 216 53.47 -26.42 -35.91
C HIS A 216 52.84 -27.63 -35.19
N LYS A 217 51.92 -28.33 -35.85
CA LYS A 217 51.31 -29.57 -35.31
C LYS A 217 52.31 -30.73 -35.23
N GLU A 218 53.29 -30.77 -36.13
CA GLU A 218 54.33 -31.79 -36.18
C GLU A 218 55.60 -31.39 -35.41
N ASP A 219 55.66 -30.15 -34.91
CA ASP A 219 56.71 -29.70 -34.01
C ASP A 219 56.50 -30.26 -32.59
N LEU A 220 57.35 -31.22 -32.24
CA LEU A 220 57.41 -31.86 -30.92
C LEU A 220 58.54 -31.29 -30.06
N SER A 221 59.24 -30.27 -30.54
CA SER A 221 60.26 -29.59 -29.76
C SER A 221 59.58 -28.59 -28.82
N ASN A 222 59.66 -28.89 -27.52
CA ASN A 222 59.28 -28.08 -26.35
C ASN A 222 58.37 -26.85 -26.64
N PRO A 223 57.03 -26.94 -26.35
CA PRO A 223 56.52 -27.50 -25.10
C PRO A 223 55.74 -28.83 -25.16
N HIS A 224 55.56 -29.48 -26.31
CA HIS A 224 54.65 -30.63 -26.41
C HIS A 224 55.37 -31.99 -26.52
N GLN A 225 55.99 -32.46 -25.42
CA GLN A 225 56.28 -33.88 -25.07
C GLN A 225 57.09 -34.00 -23.76
N VAL A 226 56.69 -33.29 -22.70
CA VAL A 226 57.37 -33.38 -21.40
C VAL A 226 57.24 -34.79 -20.80
N THR A 227 58.37 -35.46 -20.63
CA THR A 227 58.50 -36.77 -19.97
C THR A 227 58.44 -36.63 -18.45
N LYS A 228 58.08 -37.69 -17.73
CA LYS A 228 58.12 -37.71 -16.24
C LYS A 228 59.49 -37.27 -15.69
N ALA A 229 60.56 -37.55 -16.44
CA ALA A 229 61.91 -37.09 -16.11
C ALA A 229 62.07 -35.57 -16.20
N GLN A 230 61.50 -34.92 -17.21
CA GLN A 230 61.60 -33.47 -17.44
C GLN A 230 60.84 -32.63 -16.41
N VAL A 231 59.87 -33.21 -15.69
CA VAL A 231 59.16 -32.56 -14.57
C VAL A 231 59.57 -33.09 -13.18
N GLY A 232 60.64 -33.88 -13.09
CA GLY A 232 61.17 -34.38 -11.82
C GLY A 232 60.35 -35.50 -11.15
N LEU A 233 59.42 -36.13 -11.87
CA LEU A 233 58.50 -37.18 -11.38
C LEU A 233 58.86 -38.60 -11.89
N GLY A 234 60.10 -38.81 -12.32
CA GLY A 234 60.55 -40.05 -12.97
C GLY A 234 60.47 -41.32 -12.12
N ASN A 235 60.43 -41.20 -10.79
CA ASN A 235 60.45 -42.32 -9.85
C ASN A 235 59.08 -42.70 -9.27
N LEU A 236 57.98 -42.14 -9.80
CA LEU A 236 56.61 -42.40 -9.34
C LEU A 236 55.91 -43.46 -10.21
N ASP A 237 55.59 -44.59 -9.58
CA ASP A 237 54.74 -45.66 -10.13
C ASP A 237 53.27 -45.23 -10.17
N ASN A 238 52.55 -45.59 -11.23
CA ASN A 238 51.12 -45.31 -11.38
C ASN A 238 50.31 -46.44 -10.72
N ILE A 239 50.03 -46.33 -9.42
CA ILE A 239 49.20 -47.33 -8.71
C ILE A 239 47.73 -46.86 -8.72
N GLN A 240 46.83 -47.71 -9.24
CA GLN A 240 45.37 -47.48 -9.22
C GLN A 240 44.81 -47.61 -7.79
N GLN A 241 43.98 -46.65 -7.36
CA GLN A 241 43.04 -46.81 -6.25
C GLN A 241 42.08 -47.99 -6.51
N ALA A 242 41.60 -48.65 -5.44
CA ALA A 242 40.63 -49.74 -5.47
C ALA A 242 39.42 -49.43 -6.38
N SER A 243 38.89 -50.45 -7.04
CA SER A 243 37.85 -50.28 -8.05
C SER A 243 36.53 -49.77 -7.43
N LYS A 244 35.73 -49.04 -8.24
CA LYS A 244 34.38 -48.60 -7.85
C LYS A 244 33.49 -49.75 -7.36
N VAL A 245 33.74 -50.97 -7.86
CA VAL A 245 33.04 -52.19 -7.49
C VAL A 245 33.34 -52.58 -6.04
N GLU A 246 34.61 -52.54 -5.64
CA GLU A 246 35.03 -52.87 -4.27
C GLU A 246 34.50 -51.84 -3.25
N PHE A 247 34.47 -50.55 -3.62
CA PHE A 247 33.87 -49.51 -2.77
C PHE A 247 32.35 -49.68 -2.60
N ASN A 248 31.62 -49.95 -3.70
CA ASN A 248 30.16 -50.12 -3.65
C ASN A 248 29.73 -51.40 -2.90
N THR A 249 30.59 -52.43 -2.87
CA THR A 249 30.34 -53.68 -2.12
C THR A 249 30.43 -53.44 -0.61
N HIS A 250 31.20 -52.46 -0.15
CA HIS A 250 31.30 -52.10 1.27
C HIS A 250 30.07 -51.32 1.77
N THR A 251 29.47 -50.47 0.93
CA THR A 251 28.33 -49.61 1.31
C THR A 251 27.00 -50.36 1.46
N THR A 252 26.94 -51.63 1.04
CA THR A 252 25.70 -52.44 0.99
C THR A 252 25.65 -53.59 2.00
N ASP A 253 26.67 -53.73 2.85
CA ASP A 253 26.78 -54.82 3.82
C ASP A 253 26.26 -54.42 5.21
N ASN A 254 25.00 -54.73 5.51
CA ASN A 254 24.35 -54.43 6.80
C ASN A 254 24.67 -55.44 7.92
N ILE A 255 25.52 -56.45 7.67
CA ILE A 255 25.78 -57.56 8.60
C ILE A 255 27.09 -57.39 9.38
N LYS A 256 28.00 -56.51 8.94
CA LYS A 256 29.38 -56.47 9.45
C LYS A 256 29.61 -55.88 10.86
N HIS A 257 28.59 -55.37 11.56
CA HIS A 257 28.79 -54.75 12.89
C HIS A 257 28.19 -55.50 14.08
N ILE A 258 27.11 -56.28 13.91
CA ILE A 258 26.55 -57.17 14.95
C ILE A 258 25.92 -58.39 14.27
N THR A 259 26.09 -59.57 14.84
CA THR A 259 25.46 -60.81 14.36
C THR A 259 23.96 -60.81 14.60
N SER A 260 23.21 -61.61 13.84
CA SER A 260 21.76 -61.79 14.03
C SER A 260 21.43 -62.33 15.43
N SER A 261 22.29 -63.18 16.00
CA SER A 261 22.14 -63.68 17.37
C SER A 261 22.32 -62.57 18.42
N GLU A 262 23.30 -61.67 18.25
CA GLU A 262 23.50 -60.55 19.17
C GLU A 262 22.33 -59.56 19.14
N ARG A 263 21.75 -59.33 17.96
CA ARG A 263 20.58 -58.45 17.78
C ARG A 263 19.33 -58.99 18.46
N ASN A 264 19.07 -60.30 18.35
CA ASN A 264 17.94 -60.95 19.01
C ASN A 264 18.11 -60.91 20.54
N ASN A 265 19.31 -61.20 21.04
CA ASN A 265 19.61 -61.14 22.48
C ASN A 265 19.46 -59.73 23.07
N TRP A 266 19.69 -58.68 22.27
CA TRP A 266 19.48 -57.29 22.71
C TRP A 266 18.00 -56.91 22.76
N ASN A 267 17.19 -57.39 21.81
CA ASN A 267 15.78 -57.06 21.71
C ASN A 267 14.90 -57.80 22.75
N ASP A 268 15.36 -58.93 23.30
CA ASP A 268 14.61 -59.76 24.26
C ASP A 268 14.84 -59.39 25.75
N LYS A 269 15.47 -58.25 26.07
CA LYS A 269 15.65 -57.79 27.47
C LYS A 269 14.49 -56.92 27.95
N TYR A 270 13.99 -57.19 29.16
CA TYR A 270 12.97 -56.36 29.83
C TYR A 270 13.42 -54.90 29.98
N THR A 271 12.49 -53.97 29.75
CA THR A 271 12.72 -52.54 29.91
C THR A 271 12.78 -52.14 31.38
N LYS A 272 13.48 -51.04 31.69
CA LYS A 272 13.61 -50.54 33.07
C LYS A 272 12.24 -50.29 33.73
N ALA A 273 11.26 -49.79 32.97
CA ALA A 273 9.91 -49.51 33.46
C ALA A 273 9.16 -50.80 33.85
N GLU A 274 9.35 -51.90 33.12
CA GLU A 274 8.72 -53.18 33.44
C GLU A 274 9.29 -53.81 34.72
N VAL A 275 10.57 -53.58 35.00
CA VAL A 275 11.22 -54.02 36.24
C VAL A 275 10.74 -53.20 37.44
N ASP A 276 10.68 -51.88 37.30
CA ASP A 276 10.26 -50.97 38.39
C ASP A 276 8.77 -51.20 38.76
N ASN A 277 7.89 -51.47 37.78
CA ASN A 277 6.47 -51.77 38.02
C ASN A 277 6.24 -53.12 38.74
N LYS A 278 7.03 -54.15 38.42
CA LYS A 278 6.93 -55.46 39.10
C LYS A 278 7.42 -55.38 40.54
N LEU A 279 8.44 -54.58 40.81
CA LEU A 279 9.00 -54.38 42.14
C LEU A 279 8.04 -53.62 43.07
N ALA A 280 7.37 -52.57 42.56
CA ALA A 280 6.37 -51.81 43.31
C ALA A 280 5.13 -52.63 43.73
N SER A 281 4.75 -53.63 42.92
CA SER A 281 3.60 -54.50 43.21
C SER A 281 3.84 -55.51 44.34
N LEU A 282 5.10 -55.88 44.59
CA LEU A 282 5.48 -56.86 45.60
C LEU A 282 5.63 -56.24 47.01
N GLU A 283 5.79 -54.92 47.12
CA GLU A 283 6.18 -54.25 48.36
C GLU A 283 5.01 -53.77 49.25
N THR A 284 3.76 -53.71 48.77
CA THR A 284 2.65 -53.07 49.53
C THR A 284 1.49 -53.97 49.99
N LYS A 285 1.43 -55.26 49.60
CA LYS A 285 0.30 -56.17 49.92
C LYS A 285 -1.08 -55.51 49.74
N ILE A 286 -1.27 -54.65 48.73
CA ILE A 286 -2.56 -54.03 48.42
C ILE A 286 -3.22 -54.86 47.32
N ASP A 287 -4.40 -55.39 47.61
CA ASP A 287 -5.20 -56.18 46.67
C ASP A 287 -6.54 -55.46 46.46
N TRP A 288 -6.67 -54.74 45.35
CA TRP A 288 -7.87 -53.97 45.04
C TRP A 288 -9.04 -54.87 44.63
N LYS A 289 -10.20 -54.59 45.22
CA LYS A 289 -11.47 -55.27 44.95
C LYS A 289 -12.45 -54.34 44.26
N GLU A 290 -13.42 -54.91 43.55
CA GLU A 290 -14.45 -54.14 42.87
C GLU A 290 -15.26 -53.31 43.87
N SER A 291 -15.59 -52.09 43.46
CA SER A 291 -16.30 -51.13 44.30
C SER A 291 -17.73 -51.58 44.57
N VAL A 292 -18.15 -51.47 45.83
CA VAL A 292 -19.53 -51.78 46.27
C VAL A 292 -20.39 -50.51 46.35
N ALA A 293 -21.71 -50.66 46.39
CA ALA A 293 -22.61 -49.51 46.45
C ALA A 293 -22.60 -48.84 47.83
N THR A 294 -22.69 -49.64 48.91
CA THR A 294 -22.72 -49.19 50.31
C THR A 294 -21.72 -49.96 51.18
N PHE A 295 -21.41 -49.49 52.39
CA PHE A 295 -20.46 -50.18 53.28
C PHE A 295 -20.97 -51.56 53.72
N GLU A 296 -22.28 -51.71 53.92
CA GLU A 296 -22.91 -52.97 54.29
C GLU A 296 -22.74 -54.05 53.21
N ASP A 297 -22.66 -53.63 51.94
CA ASP A 297 -22.43 -54.52 50.79
C ASP A 297 -21.01 -55.12 50.78
N ILE A 298 -20.06 -54.57 51.54
CA ILE A 298 -18.71 -55.17 51.65
C ILE A 298 -18.82 -56.55 52.28
N ALA A 299 -19.61 -56.71 53.34
CA ALA A 299 -19.71 -57.97 54.06
C ALA A 299 -20.42 -59.07 53.25
N SER A 300 -21.35 -58.69 52.36
CA SER A 300 -22.07 -59.62 51.49
C SER A 300 -21.28 -59.96 50.22
N THR A 301 -20.58 -58.98 49.64
CA THR A 301 -19.77 -59.16 48.42
C THR A 301 -18.44 -59.85 48.72
N TYR A 302 -17.85 -59.58 49.89
CA TYR A 302 -16.54 -60.09 50.32
C TYR A 302 -16.63 -60.74 51.72
N PRO A 303 -17.28 -61.91 51.85
CA PRO A 303 -17.55 -62.54 53.15
C PRO A 303 -16.31 -63.14 53.85
N ASN A 304 -15.21 -63.35 53.11
CA ASN A 304 -13.94 -63.88 53.64
C ASN A 304 -12.76 -62.98 53.24
N PRO A 305 -12.65 -61.77 53.81
CA PRO A 305 -11.62 -60.82 53.42
C PRO A 305 -10.23 -61.24 53.92
N VAL A 306 -9.19 -60.91 53.15
CA VAL A 306 -7.78 -61.18 53.50
C VAL A 306 -7.05 -59.86 53.76
N ASP A 307 -6.10 -59.86 54.69
CA ASP A 307 -5.26 -58.69 54.98
C ASP A 307 -4.69 -58.09 53.69
N GLY A 308 -4.91 -56.80 53.49
CA GLY A 308 -4.50 -56.09 52.29
C GLY A 308 -5.60 -55.84 51.25
N TRP A 309 -6.79 -56.44 51.39
CA TRP A 309 -7.92 -56.16 50.49
C TRP A 309 -8.39 -54.73 50.63
N THR A 310 -8.57 -54.03 49.51
CA THR A 310 -8.98 -52.62 49.49
C THR A 310 -10.20 -52.44 48.59
N VAL A 311 -11.28 -51.87 49.12
CA VAL A 311 -12.58 -51.69 48.45
C VAL A 311 -13.01 -50.23 48.52
N ASN A 312 -13.49 -49.68 47.39
CA ASN A 312 -14.15 -48.37 47.35
C ASN A 312 -15.66 -48.53 47.53
N VAL A 313 -16.27 -47.65 48.31
CA VAL A 313 -17.73 -47.58 48.52
C VAL A 313 -18.30 -46.35 47.83
N LYS A 314 -19.24 -46.55 46.90
CA LYS A 314 -19.70 -45.49 45.97
C LYS A 314 -20.61 -44.43 46.59
N ASP A 315 -21.38 -44.76 47.63
CA ASP A 315 -22.31 -43.82 48.27
C ASP A 315 -21.59 -42.75 49.12
N THR A 316 -20.49 -43.14 49.74
CA THR A 316 -19.69 -42.36 50.70
C THR A 316 -18.37 -41.88 50.11
N ASP A 317 -17.96 -42.44 48.97
CA ASP A 317 -16.65 -42.24 48.34
C ASP A 317 -15.48 -42.56 49.28
N TYR A 318 -15.70 -43.53 50.17
CA TYR A 318 -14.72 -43.99 51.15
C TYR A 318 -14.01 -45.25 50.69
N THR A 319 -12.69 -45.27 50.92
CA THR A 319 -11.85 -46.45 50.69
C THR A 319 -11.67 -47.18 52.03
N TYR A 320 -12.02 -48.46 52.04
CA TYR A 320 -11.82 -49.35 53.18
C TYR A 320 -10.73 -50.37 52.87
N ARG A 321 -9.86 -50.66 53.83
CA ARG A 321 -8.85 -51.72 53.75
C ARG A 321 -9.07 -52.73 54.86
N TYR A 322 -9.04 -54.02 54.53
CA TYR A 322 -9.08 -55.08 55.53
C TYR A 322 -7.69 -55.28 56.12
N ASN A 323 -7.56 -55.18 57.44
CA ASN A 323 -6.28 -55.29 58.16
C ASN A 323 -6.00 -56.69 58.73
N GLY A 324 -6.78 -57.69 58.30
CA GLY A 324 -6.73 -59.06 58.83
C GLY A 324 -7.73 -59.34 59.96
N THR A 325 -8.37 -58.30 60.52
CA THR A 325 -9.40 -58.42 61.55
C THR A 325 -10.69 -57.69 61.20
N GLU A 326 -10.59 -56.47 60.68
CA GLU A 326 -11.74 -55.63 60.35
C GLU A 326 -11.46 -54.75 59.13
N TRP A 327 -12.53 -54.22 58.53
CA TRP A 327 -12.44 -53.21 57.47
C TRP A 327 -12.22 -51.84 58.11
N VAL A 328 -11.01 -51.29 57.95
CA VAL A 328 -10.66 -49.95 58.44
C VAL A 328 -10.77 -48.92 57.32
N VAL A 329 -11.33 -47.75 57.62
CA VAL A 329 -11.34 -46.62 56.68
C VAL A 329 -9.92 -46.12 56.50
N ILE A 330 -9.44 -46.04 55.26
CA ILE A 330 -8.10 -45.54 54.94
C ILE A 330 -8.12 -44.24 54.13
N SER A 331 -9.30 -43.76 53.72
CA SER A 331 -9.46 -42.42 53.13
C SER A 331 -10.76 -41.76 53.62
N ALA A 332 -10.64 -40.74 54.49
CA ALA A 332 -11.75 -39.89 54.95
C ALA A 332 -11.63 -38.46 54.39
N ASN A 333 -11.40 -38.29 53.09
CA ASN A 333 -11.07 -36.99 52.50
C ASN A 333 -12.23 -36.23 51.81
N ALA A 334 -13.50 -36.59 52.03
CA ALA A 334 -14.62 -35.84 51.45
C ALA A 334 -15.28 -34.90 52.49
N ILE A 335 -15.05 -33.59 52.36
CA ILE A 335 -15.82 -32.55 53.06
C ILE A 335 -17.27 -32.55 52.51
N PRO A 336 -18.32 -32.47 53.35
CA PRO A 336 -19.72 -32.46 52.89
C PRO A 336 -20.04 -31.33 51.91
N LYS A 337 -21.04 -31.48 51.02
CA LYS A 337 -21.47 -30.40 50.11
C LYS A 337 -22.13 -29.26 50.90
N ALA A 338 -21.78 -28.02 50.57
CA ALA A 338 -22.35 -26.83 51.21
C ALA A 338 -23.83 -26.62 50.83
N THR A 339 -24.63 -26.20 51.80
CA THR A 339 -26.04 -25.80 51.60
C THR A 339 -26.20 -24.33 51.95
N THR A 340 -27.38 -23.75 51.69
CA THR A 340 -27.65 -22.35 52.06
C THR A 340 -27.72 -22.13 53.58
N SER A 341 -27.72 -23.20 54.37
CA SER A 341 -27.85 -23.14 55.84
C SER A 341 -26.66 -23.76 56.59
N VAL A 342 -25.83 -24.57 55.92
CA VAL A 342 -24.74 -25.34 56.54
C VAL A 342 -23.49 -25.29 55.67
N ASP A 343 -22.34 -25.04 56.31
CA ASP A 343 -21.03 -25.01 55.68
C ASP A 343 -20.61 -26.42 55.18
N GLY A 344 -19.90 -26.46 54.06
CA GLY A 344 -19.38 -27.70 53.48
C GLY A 344 -18.09 -27.45 52.69
N LEU A 345 -18.00 -27.95 51.46
CA LEU A 345 -16.89 -27.69 50.51
C LEU A 345 -16.67 -26.19 50.21
N LEU A 346 -17.61 -25.34 50.59
CA LEU A 346 -17.53 -23.88 50.61
C LEU A 346 -18.42 -23.35 51.76
N SER A 347 -18.25 -22.10 52.19
CA SER A 347 -19.08 -21.51 53.26
C SER A 347 -20.53 -21.38 52.82
N LYS A 348 -21.50 -21.47 53.75
CA LYS A 348 -22.91 -21.23 53.43
C LYS A 348 -23.14 -19.82 52.88
N GLU A 349 -22.35 -18.83 53.32
CA GLU A 349 -22.38 -17.47 52.78
C GLU A 349 -21.97 -17.43 51.31
N ASP A 350 -20.91 -18.15 50.92
CA ASP A 350 -20.49 -18.23 49.52
C ASP A 350 -21.41 -19.12 48.69
N LYS A 351 -22.08 -20.12 49.29
CA LYS A 351 -23.13 -20.91 48.64
C LYS A 351 -24.31 -20.03 48.24
N VAL A 352 -24.74 -19.16 49.16
CA VAL A 352 -25.82 -18.20 48.92
C VAL A 352 -25.42 -17.21 47.82
N LYS A 353 -24.19 -16.68 47.84
CA LYS A 353 -23.71 -15.81 46.77
C LYS A 353 -23.66 -16.53 45.41
N LEU A 354 -23.20 -17.77 45.38
CA LEU A 354 -23.11 -18.56 44.15
C LEU A 354 -24.50 -18.84 43.56
N ASP A 355 -25.49 -19.13 44.39
CA ASP A 355 -26.88 -19.30 43.98
C ASP A 355 -27.49 -18.00 43.44
N ASP A 356 -27.23 -16.87 44.11
CA ASP A 356 -27.66 -15.53 43.68
C ASP A 356 -27.08 -15.16 42.31
N VAL A 357 -25.75 -15.32 42.13
CA VAL A 357 -25.07 -15.10 40.86
C VAL A 357 -25.64 -16.01 39.77
N ASN A 358 -25.92 -17.28 40.09
CA ASN A 358 -26.51 -18.21 39.13
C ASN A 358 -27.94 -17.81 38.72
N SER A 359 -28.74 -17.26 39.64
CA SER A 359 -30.08 -16.75 39.32
C SER A 359 -30.05 -15.45 38.51
N LYS A 360 -29.01 -14.63 38.70
CA LYS A 360 -28.79 -13.35 38.00
C LYS A 360 -28.02 -13.50 36.70
N LYS A 361 -27.78 -14.73 36.22
CA LYS A 361 -27.21 -14.95 34.90
C LYS A 361 -28.17 -14.41 33.85
N HIS A 362 -27.79 -13.31 33.22
CA HIS A 362 -28.47 -12.85 32.01
C HIS A 362 -27.91 -13.57 30.80
N THR A 363 -28.75 -13.80 29.80
CA THR A 363 -28.33 -14.20 28.47
C THR A 363 -28.00 -12.95 27.66
N HIS A 364 -26.77 -12.83 27.18
CA HIS A 364 -26.40 -11.74 26.29
C HIS A 364 -27.18 -11.86 24.97
N GLY A 365 -27.76 -10.76 24.49
CA GLY A 365 -28.55 -10.76 23.24
C GLY A 365 -27.76 -11.19 22.00
N ASN A 366 -26.43 -11.06 22.03
CA ASN A 366 -25.52 -11.52 20.98
C ASN A 366 -24.93 -12.91 21.24
N LYS A 367 -25.41 -13.68 22.24
CA LYS A 367 -24.91 -15.02 22.53
C LYS A 367 -24.99 -15.94 21.31
N SER A 368 -26.09 -15.90 20.55
CA SER A 368 -26.23 -16.68 19.32
C SER A 368 -25.22 -16.29 18.24
N VAL A 369 -24.86 -15.01 18.16
CA VAL A 369 -23.84 -14.49 17.24
C VAL A 369 -22.45 -14.95 17.65
N ILE A 370 -22.12 -14.89 18.96
CA ILE A 370 -20.83 -15.34 19.49
C ILE A 370 -20.69 -16.86 19.38
N ASP A 371 -21.74 -17.62 19.69
CA ASP A 371 -21.73 -19.08 19.57
C ASP A 371 -21.60 -19.53 18.09
N ALA A 372 -22.09 -18.72 17.14
CA ALA A 372 -21.89 -18.95 15.71
C ALA A 372 -20.46 -18.66 15.25
N ILE A 373 -19.68 -17.83 15.97
CA ILE A 373 -18.25 -17.62 15.72
C ILE A 373 -17.47 -18.81 16.29
N THR A 374 -17.39 -19.87 15.50
CA THR A 374 -16.65 -21.09 15.87
C THR A 374 -15.13 -20.90 15.73
N SER A 375 -14.35 -21.71 16.46
CA SER A 375 -12.90 -21.76 16.24
C SER A 375 -12.53 -22.03 14.78
N ALA A 376 -13.35 -22.79 14.04
CA ALA A 376 -13.13 -23.02 12.61
C ALA A 376 -13.27 -21.73 11.78
N LEU A 377 -14.27 -20.89 12.05
CA LEU A 377 -14.42 -19.59 11.39
C LEU A 377 -13.27 -18.64 11.73
N VAL A 378 -12.84 -18.62 12.99
CA VAL A 378 -11.70 -17.80 13.43
C VAL A 378 -10.40 -18.29 12.79
N THR A 379 -10.18 -19.61 12.71
CA THR A 379 -9.04 -20.20 12.01
C THR A 379 -9.08 -19.85 10.52
N ASN A 380 -10.23 -19.98 9.85
CA ASN A 380 -10.38 -19.61 8.44
C ASN A 380 -10.11 -18.12 8.22
N TRP A 381 -10.59 -17.26 9.12
CA TRP A 381 -10.32 -15.83 9.07
C TRP A 381 -8.84 -15.51 9.28
N ASN A 382 -8.18 -16.15 10.24
CA ASN A 382 -6.74 -16.02 10.46
C ASN A 382 -5.93 -16.53 9.26
N SER A 383 -6.33 -17.64 8.65
CA SER A 383 -5.71 -18.16 7.43
C SER A 383 -5.88 -17.21 6.25
N ALA A 384 -7.08 -16.65 6.07
CA ALA A 384 -7.35 -15.63 5.05
C ALA A 384 -6.55 -14.35 5.32
N PHE A 385 -6.50 -13.88 6.56
CA PHE A 385 -5.74 -12.72 7.00
C PHE A 385 -4.24 -12.91 6.76
N SER A 386 -3.71 -14.10 7.08
CA SER A 386 -2.32 -14.47 6.81
C SER A 386 -2.03 -14.50 5.31
N HIS A 387 -2.97 -14.96 4.48
CA HIS A 387 -2.82 -14.98 3.02
C HIS A 387 -2.82 -13.57 2.41
N ILE A 388 -3.70 -12.67 2.85
CA ILE A 388 -3.72 -11.28 2.34
C ILE A 388 -2.57 -10.42 2.86
N SER A 389 -2.00 -10.82 4.00
CA SER A 389 -0.85 -10.16 4.64
C SER A 389 0.50 -10.72 4.16
N ASP A 390 0.49 -11.81 3.39
CA ASP A 390 1.65 -12.29 2.64
C ASP A 390 2.04 -11.22 1.59
N VAL A 391 3.35 -11.04 1.40
CA VAL A 391 3.91 -10.16 0.36
C VAL A 391 3.41 -10.59 -1.03
N ILE A 392 3.13 -11.89 -1.23
CA ILE A 392 2.62 -12.44 -2.49
C ILE A 392 1.13 -12.83 -2.33
N LYS A 393 0.25 -11.92 -2.75
CA LYS A 393 -1.19 -11.87 -2.40
C LYS A 393 -2.14 -12.85 -3.11
N HIS A 394 -1.64 -13.75 -3.96
CA HIS A 394 -2.48 -14.55 -4.88
C HIS A 394 -2.29 -16.07 -4.79
N ILE A 395 -1.33 -16.57 -4.02
CA ILE A 395 -1.12 -18.00 -3.82
C ILE A 395 -0.71 -18.27 -2.37
N THR A 396 -1.31 -19.29 -1.77
CA THR A 396 -0.98 -19.76 -0.42
C THR A 396 0.43 -20.36 -0.36
N VAL A 397 1.02 -20.43 0.84
CA VAL A 397 2.32 -21.09 1.06
C VAL A 397 2.27 -22.57 0.63
N ASP A 398 1.14 -23.24 0.84
CA ASP A 398 0.94 -24.63 0.43
C ASP A 398 0.86 -24.75 -1.09
N GLU A 399 0.13 -23.86 -1.78
CA GLU A 399 0.10 -23.81 -3.25
C GLU A 399 1.48 -23.47 -3.85
N ARG A 400 2.28 -22.64 -3.18
CA ARG A 400 3.67 -22.34 -3.55
C ARG A 400 4.56 -23.57 -3.41
N THR A 401 4.34 -24.35 -2.36
CA THR A 401 5.04 -25.61 -2.11
C THR A 401 4.63 -26.66 -3.16
N LEU A 402 3.36 -26.72 -3.53
CA LEU A 402 2.85 -27.56 -4.60
C LEU A 402 3.43 -27.14 -5.96
N TRP A 403 3.50 -25.84 -6.25
CA TRP A 403 4.16 -25.30 -7.44
C TRP A 403 5.63 -25.72 -7.53
N ASN A 404 6.31 -25.89 -6.39
CA ASN A 404 7.68 -26.40 -6.37
C ASN A 404 7.80 -27.90 -6.69
N THR A 405 6.68 -28.63 -6.73
CA THR A 405 6.63 -30.04 -7.12
C THR A 405 6.15 -30.26 -8.56
N VAL A 406 5.74 -29.21 -9.27
CA VAL A 406 5.29 -29.29 -10.67
C VAL A 406 6.46 -29.76 -11.54
N SER A 407 6.34 -30.97 -12.09
CA SER A 407 7.40 -31.64 -12.87
C SER A 407 7.82 -30.91 -14.13
N ASN A 408 7.01 -29.96 -14.60
CA ASN A 408 7.21 -29.23 -15.86
C ASN A 408 7.70 -27.78 -15.62
N LYS A 409 8.00 -27.40 -14.38
CA LYS A 409 8.55 -26.06 -14.11
C LYS A 409 10.04 -26.02 -14.46
N VAL A 410 10.50 -24.87 -14.95
CA VAL A 410 11.93 -24.59 -15.14
C VAL A 410 12.40 -23.72 -13.97
N ASP A 411 13.30 -24.25 -13.15
CA ASP A 411 13.86 -23.50 -12.01
C ASP A 411 14.78 -22.36 -12.48
N LYS A 412 14.68 -21.21 -11.83
CA LYS A 412 15.53 -20.05 -12.08
C LYS A 412 16.94 -20.32 -11.54
N VAL A 413 17.95 -20.32 -12.41
CA VAL A 413 19.36 -20.44 -12.06
C VAL A 413 20.05 -19.09 -12.26
N THR A 414 20.74 -18.59 -11.23
CA THR A 414 21.49 -17.32 -11.28
C THR A 414 22.47 -17.31 -12.46
N GLY A 415 22.41 -16.26 -13.29
CA GLY A 415 23.25 -16.11 -14.49
C GLY A 415 22.66 -16.71 -15.77
N LYS A 416 21.46 -17.30 -15.74
CA LYS A 416 20.73 -17.79 -16.92
C LYS A 416 19.33 -17.18 -17.02
N GLN A 417 18.88 -16.89 -18.24
CA GLN A 417 17.50 -16.42 -18.49
C GLN A 417 16.47 -17.55 -18.37
N LEU A 418 15.21 -17.19 -18.15
CA LEU A 418 14.12 -18.06 -17.68
C LEU A 418 13.42 -18.89 -18.77
N SER A 419 14.03 -19.09 -19.93
CA SER A 419 13.43 -19.90 -20.98
C SER A 419 14.49 -20.70 -21.71
N THR A 420 14.17 -21.98 -21.86
CA THR A 420 14.87 -23.00 -22.64
C THR A 420 16.00 -23.71 -21.88
N ASN A 421 15.67 -24.87 -21.32
CA ASN A 421 16.64 -25.96 -21.31
C ASN A 421 16.96 -26.25 -22.78
N ASP A 422 18.00 -25.64 -23.35
CA ASP A 422 18.36 -25.79 -24.79
C ASP A 422 18.70 -27.23 -25.20
N TYR A 423 18.73 -28.16 -24.23
CA TYR A 423 19.04 -29.57 -24.46
C TYR A 423 18.19 -30.45 -23.53
N THR A 424 17.46 -31.40 -24.12
CA THR A 424 16.85 -32.54 -23.43
C THR A 424 17.92 -33.42 -22.77
N THR A 425 17.55 -34.25 -21.79
CA THR A 425 18.49 -35.22 -21.17
C THR A 425 19.13 -36.15 -22.21
N ALA A 426 18.40 -36.49 -23.27
CA ALA A 426 18.93 -37.26 -24.39
C ALA A 426 19.99 -36.49 -25.19
N GLU A 427 19.80 -35.18 -25.41
CA GLU A 427 20.77 -34.32 -26.09
C GLU A 427 21.99 -34.02 -25.22
N LYS A 428 21.83 -33.83 -23.90
CA LYS A 428 22.96 -33.68 -22.97
C LYS A 428 23.81 -34.95 -22.90
N ASN A 429 23.18 -36.12 -22.87
CA ASN A 429 23.89 -37.40 -22.92
C ASN A 429 24.64 -37.57 -24.25
N LYS A 430 24.01 -37.21 -25.38
CA LYS A 430 24.69 -37.15 -26.69
C LYS A 430 25.88 -36.19 -26.66
N LEU A 431 25.72 -34.97 -26.15
CA LEU A 431 26.80 -33.98 -26.11
C LEU A 431 27.94 -34.40 -25.17
N SER A 432 27.63 -35.05 -24.04
CA SER A 432 28.66 -35.53 -23.09
C SER A 432 29.52 -36.67 -23.66
N GLY A 433 29.02 -37.39 -24.67
CA GLY A 433 29.75 -38.44 -25.37
C GLY A 433 30.51 -37.96 -26.62
N ILE A 434 30.38 -36.68 -26.99
CA ILE A 434 31.13 -36.07 -28.09
C ILE A 434 32.46 -35.61 -27.52
N GLU A 435 33.53 -36.37 -27.75
CA GLU A 435 34.88 -35.99 -27.37
C GLU A 435 35.30 -34.66 -28.03
N ALA A 436 36.15 -33.89 -27.36
CA ALA A 436 36.69 -32.64 -27.88
C ALA A 436 37.30 -32.86 -29.29
N ASN A 437 36.79 -32.13 -30.29
CA ASN A 437 37.16 -32.20 -31.72
C ASN A 437 36.41 -33.22 -32.61
N ALA A 438 35.17 -33.58 -32.30
CA ALA A 438 34.33 -34.48 -33.10
C ALA A 438 33.85 -33.98 -34.49
N ASN A 439 34.65 -33.17 -35.21
CA ASN A 439 34.50 -32.94 -36.64
C ASN A 439 35.45 -33.82 -37.47
N ARG A 440 36.07 -34.84 -36.88
CA ARG A 440 36.90 -35.81 -37.62
C ARG A 440 36.01 -36.78 -38.39
N TYR A 441 35.45 -36.33 -39.52
CA TYR A 441 35.00 -37.27 -40.55
C TYR A 441 36.25 -38.00 -41.07
N VAL A 442 36.49 -39.21 -40.55
CA VAL A 442 37.47 -40.13 -41.10
C VAL A 442 36.77 -40.86 -42.23
N HIS A 443 37.20 -40.59 -43.47
CA HIS A 443 36.69 -41.34 -44.62
C HIS A 443 36.97 -42.84 -44.39
N PRO A 444 35.97 -43.72 -44.45
CA PRO A 444 36.20 -45.13 -44.16
C PRO A 444 37.21 -45.73 -45.13
N ASN A 445 38.18 -46.50 -44.63
CA ASN A 445 39.23 -47.11 -45.45
C ASN A 445 38.96 -48.58 -45.81
N ASP A 446 37.96 -49.22 -45.18
CA ASP A 446 37.58 -50.60 -45.46
C ASP A 446 36.67 -50.69 -46.69
N ALA A 447 36.68 -51.82 -47.39
CA ALA A 447 35.95 -52.00 -48.64
C ALA A 447 34.41 -52.03 -48.48
N GLY A 448 33.89 -52.09 -47.25
CA GLY A 448 32.46 -52.25 -46.97
C GLY A 448 31.68 -50.96 -46.74
N THR A 449 32.37 -49.84 -46.49
CA THR A 449 31.74 -48.59 -46.02
C THR A 449 32.07 -47.35 -46.85
N ARG A 450 32.85 -47.47 -47.93
CA ARG A 450 33.16 -46.37 -48.86
C ARG A 450 32.13 -46.33 -49.98
N HIS A 451 31.72 -45.13 -50.41
CA HIS A 451 30.78 -44.91 -51.52
C HIS A 451 31.29 -45.35 -52.91
N VAL A 452 32.55 -45.79 -52.99
CA VAL A 452 33.21 -46.23 -54.23
C VAL A 452 33.78 -47.62 -53.99
N THR A 453 33.32 -48.58 -54.79
CA THR A 453 33.78 -49.98 -54.76
C THR A 453 35.23 -50.09 -55.24
N ASP A 454 35.95 -51.14 -54.84
CA ASP A 454 37.30 -51.41 -55.34
C ASP A 454 37.33 -51.57 -56.88
N ALA A 455 36.23 -52.06 -57.46
CA ALA A 455 36.03 -52.13 -58.90
C ALA A 455 35.99 -50.74 -59.55
N GLU A 456 35.21 -49.80 -59.00
CA GLU A 456 35.13 -48.42 -59.51
C GLU A 456 36.46 -47.67 -59.35
N LYS A 457 37.17 -47.87 -58.23
CA LYS A 457 38.51 -47.30 -58.01
C LYS A 457 39.53 -47.80 -59.03
N THR A 458 39.46 -49.08 -59.37
CA THR A 458 40.33 -49.69 -60.40
C THR A 458 40.03 -49.13 -61.79
N ILE A 459 38.74 -48.95 -62.12
CA ILE A 459 38.30 -48.34 -63.38
C ILE A 459 38.76 -46.88 -63.49
N TRP A 460 38.64 -46.08 -62.44
CA TRP A 460 39.06 -44.67 -62.45
C TRP A 460 40.58 -44.50 -62.56
N ASN A 461 41.36 -45.29 -61.83
CA ASN A 461 42.82 -45.27 -61.97
C ASN A 461 43.27 -45.75 -63.36
N GLY A 462 42.52 -46.67 -64.00
CA GLY A 462 42.73 -47.05 -65.39
C GLY A 462 42.41 -45.94 -66.40
N LYS A 463 41.49 -45.01 -66.08
CA LYS A 463 41.14 -43.87 -66.96
C LYS A 463 42.23 -42.79 -67.00
N ALA A 464 43.03 -42.64 -65.95
CA ALA A 464 44.20 -41.74 -65.97
C ALA A 464 45.24 -42.18 -67.03
N ASN A 465 45.31 -43.49 -67.33
CA ASN A 465 46.16 -44.06 -68.37
C ASN A 465 45.57 -43.97 -69.79
N ALA A 466 44.34 -43.47 -69.97
CA ALA A 466 43.65 -43.41 -71.27
C ALA A 466 43.37 -41.98 -71.76
N SER A 467 43.65 -40.93 -70.97
CA SER A 467 43.25 -39.55 -71.29
C SER A 467 44.40 -38.52 -71.35
N HIS A 468 45.66 -38.93 -71.22
CA HIS A 468 46.82 -38.08 -71.54
C HIS A 468 47.58 -38.69 -72.73
N GLY A 469 47.44 -38.02 -73.86
CA GLY A 469 47.88 -38.47 -75.16
C GLY A 469 49.38 -38.74 -75.27
N ASN A 470 49.64 -39.76 -76.07
CA ASN A 470 50.78 -39.90 -76.94
C ASN A 470 51.20 -38.56 -77.59
N HIS A 471 52.13 -37.83 -76.99
CA HIS A 471 52.76 -36.62 -77.56
C HIS A 471 54.28 -36.77 -77.77
N VAL A 472 54.73 -37.98 -78.11
CA VAL A 472 55.99 -38.16 -78.85
C VAL A 472 55.69 -39.06 -80.05
N PRO A 473 55.67 -38.54 -81.29
CA PRO A 473 55.43 -39.39 -82.46
C PRO A 473 56.68 -40.22 -82.75
N ALA A 474 56.64 -41.51 -82.45
CA ALA A 474 57.47 -42.49 -83.14
C ALA A 474 56.85 -42.72 -84.53
N THR A 475 57.40 -42.05 -85.54
CA THR A 475 57.28 -42.35 -86.98
C THR A 475 55.88 -42.67 -87.54
N GLN A 476 55.25 -41.70 -88.22
CA GLN A 476 54.63 -41.85 -89.54
C GLN A 476 54.07 -40.49 -90.06
N SER A 477 54.11 -40.30 -91.38
CA SER A 477 53.79 -39.07 -92.13
C SER A 477 52.52 -38.32 -91.69
N ALA A 478 52.66 -37.01 -91.41
CA ALA A 478 51.54 -36.12 -91.13
C ALA A 478 50.93 -35.56 -92.44
N ASN A 479 49.72 -36.00 -92.77
CA ASN A 479 48.97 -35.60 -93.98
C ASN A 479 47.90 -34.52 -93.72
N ASN A 480 48.05 -33.61 -92.76
CA ASN A 480 47.17 -32.42 -92.68
C ASN A 480 47.85 -31.25 -91.94
N LYS A 481 48.33 -30.26 -92.72
CA LYS A 481 49.00 -29.04 -92.24
C LYS A 481 48.08 -27.82 -92.07
N LYS A 482 46.75 -27.99 -92.03
CA LYS A 482 45.79 -26.88 -92.00
C LYS A 482 44.88 -26.89 -90.79
N PHE A 483 44.69 -25.72 -90.17
CA PHE A 483 43.62 -25.47 -89.18
C PHE A 483 42.60 -24.48 -89.76
N LEU A 484 41.35 -24.59 -89.27
CA LEU A 484 40.23 -23.75 -89.69
C LEU A 484 40.11 -22.55 -88.74
N ARG A 485 40.04 -21.33 -89.29
CA ARG A 485 39.83 -20.10 -88.53
C ARG A 485 38.34 -19.90 -88.20
N CYS A 486 38.04 -18.97 -87.28
CA CYS A 486 36.65 -18.61 -86.91
C CYS A 486 35.86 -17.91 -88.04
N ASP A 487 36.51 -17.57 -89.15
CA ASP A 487 35.90 -17.08 -90.39
C ASP A 487 35.68 -18.18 -91.46
N ASN A 488 35.84 -19.46 -91.07
CA ASN A 488 35.71 -20.64 -91.93
C ASN A 488 36.71 -20.74 -93.09
N THR A 489 37.89 -20.11 -92.98
CA THR A 489 38.99 -20.31 -93.93
C THR A 489 40.09 -21.22 -93.37
N TRP A 490 40.69 -22.05 -94.23
CA TRP A 490 41.77 -22.99 -93.87
C TRP A 490 43.15 -22.35 -94.06
N GLN A 491 44.00 -22.35 -93.03
CA GLN A 491 45.36 -21.80 -93.09
C GLN A 491 46.43 -22.84 -92.78
N ASP A 492 47.55 -22.79 -93.53
CA ASP A 492 48.74 -23.60 -93.26
C ASP A 492 49.51 -23.08 -92.04
N VAL A 493 49.96 -23.98 -91.17
CA VAL A 493 50.80 -23.61 -90.03
C VAL A 493 52.27 -23.58 -90.43
N THR A 494 52.89 -22.40 -90.36
CA THR A 494 54.34 -22.20 -90.50
C THR A 494 54.93 -21.68 -89.18
N PRO A 495 56.24 -21.87 -88.93
CA PRO A 495 56.90 -21.40 -87.70
C PRO A 495 56.81 -19.88 -87.43
N GLY A 496 56.47 -19.07 -88.43
CA GLY A 496 56.22 -17.63 -88.26
C GLY A 496 54.87 -17.28 -87.64
N ASN A 497 53.95 -18.25 -87.53
CA ASN A 497 52.57 -18.02 -87.05
C ASN A 497 52.34 -18.50 -85.60
N ILE A 498 53.40 -18.95 -84.90
CA ILE A 498 53.39 -19.25 -83.47
C ILE A 498 54.34 -18.25 -82.78
N GLY A 499 53.86 -17.03 -82.53
CA GLY A 499 54.54 -16.09 -81.64
C GLY A 499 55.03 -14.76 -82.22
N ALA A 500 54.21 -14.04 -82.98
CA ALA A 500 54.39 -12.59 -83.17
C ALA A 500 53.46 -11.83 -82.21
N ALA A 501 54.05 -10.99 -81.35
CA ALA A 501 53.38 -10.23 -80.30
C ALA A 501 52.41 -9.15 -80.84
N PRO A 502 51.28 -8.87 -80.16
CA PRO A 502 50.57 -7.60 -80.31
C PRO A 502 51.24 -6.49 -79.51
N ALA A 503 51.30 -5.31 -80.11
CA ALA A 503 51.79 -4.08 -79.52
C ALA A 503 50.96 -3.63 -78.29
N SER A 504 51.68 -3.20 -77.25
CA SER A 504 51.32 -2.19 -76.23
C SER A 504 50.00 -2.32 -75.45
N HIS A 505 50.09 -2.67 -74.15
CA HIS A 505 49.71 -1.78 -73.03
C HIS A 505 50.13 -2.37 -71.66
N HIS A 506 50.33 -1.49 -70.66
CA HIS A 506 51.06 -1.76 -69.41
C HIS A 506 50.20 -2.25 -68.24
N HIS A 507 50.77 -3.16 -67.44
CA HIS A 507 50.69 -3.16 -65.97
C HIS A 507 52.08 -3.49 -65.39
N ASP A 508 52.87 -2.42 -65.22
CA ASP A 508 54.15 -2.17 -64.53
C ASP A 508 55.38 -3.08 -64.74
N GLU A 509 56.39 -2.52 -65.39
CA GLU A 509 57.77 -3.00 -65.46
C GLU A 509 58.35 -3.20 -64.04
N ARG A 510 58.80 -4.42 -63.73
CA ARG A 510 60.00 -4.75 -62.93
C ARG A 510 60.03 -6.25 -62.60
N TYR A 511 60.62 -7.05 -63.48
CA TYR A 511 61.27 -8.29 -63.05
C TYR A 511 62.76 -8.13 -63.34
N TYR A 512 63.57 -8.12 -62.28
CA TYR A 512 65.03 -8.08 -62.38
C TYR A 512 65.54 -9.33 -63.11
N THR A 513 66.57 -9.17 -63.96
CA THR A 513 67.32 -10.30 -64.53
C THR A 513 68.06 -11.07 -63.43
N GLU A 514 68.43 -12.33 -63.68
CA GLU A 514 69.15 -13.17 -62.69
C GLU A 514 70.46 -12.53 -62.21
N THR A 515 71.14 -11.80 -63.09
CA THR A 515 72.33 -11.00 -62.77
C THR A 515 72.00 -9.79 -61.88
N GLU A 516 70.86 -9.13 -62.11
CA GLU A 516 70.41 -8.00 -61.28
C GLU A 516 69.87 -8.46 -59.92
N ALA A 517 69.28 -9.65 -59.85
CA ALA A 517 68.89 -10.30 -58.60
C ALA A 517 70.13 -10.67 -57.77
N ASN A 518 71.16 -11.26 -58.38
CA ASN A 518 72.40 -11.63 -57.69
C ASN A 518 73.23 -10.42 -57.24
N ALA A 519 73.05 -9.24 -57.84
CA ALA A 519 73.70 -7.99 -57.42
C ALA A 519 72.89 -7.18 -56.41
N LYS A 520 71.57 -7.43 -56.27
CA LYS A 520 70.67 -6.68 -55.38
C LYS A 520 70.15 -7.47 -54.18
N PHE A 521 70.27 -8.79 -54.19
CA PHE A 521 69.95 -9.67 -53.07
C PHE A 521 71.23 -10.23 -52.45
N VAL A 522 71.24 -10.28 -51.12
CA VAL A 522 72.32 -10.88 -50.33
C VAL A 522 72.43 -12.37 -50.68
N SER A 523 73.63 -12.81 -51.08
CA SER A 523 73.87 -14.23 -51.39
C SER A 523 73.90 -15.08 -50.12
N LYS A 524 73.78 -16.40 -50.26
CA LYS A 524 73.85 -17.34 -49.13
C LYS A 524 75.23 -17.32 -48.44
N GLU A 525 76.27 -16.90 -49.17
CA GLU A 525 77.63 -16.69 -48.66
C GLU A 525 77.76 -15.35 -47.92
N ASP A 526 77.09 -14.29 -48.40
CA ASP A 526 76.99 -12.99 -47.69
C ASP A 526 76.18 -13.09 -46.38
N LEU A 527 75.14 -13.94 -46.36
CA LEU A 527 74.39 -14.33 -45.15
C LEU A 527 75.23 -15.16 -44.17
N GLY A 528 76.26 -15.86 -44.66
CA GLY A 528 77.20 -16.63 -43.82
C GLY A 528 78.29 -15.75 -43.19
N ALA A 529 78.61 -14.61 -43.80
CA ALA A 529 79.57 -13.63 -43.29
C ALA A 529 78.92 -12.53 -42.42
N ALA A 530 77.61 -12.28 -42.58
CA ALA A 530 76.82 -11.48 -41.65
C ALA A 530 76.60 -12.30 -40.37
N GLY A 531 77.51 -12.17 -39.41
CA GLY A 531 77.50 -12.92 -38.15
C GLY A 531 76.08 -13.07 -37.60
N TYR A 532 75.62 -14.30 -37.47
CA TYR A 532 74.34 -14.62 -36.85
C TYR A 532 74.35 -14.00 -35.45
N GLY A 533 73.48 -13.02 -35.23
CA GLY A 533 73.25 -12.44 -33.92
C GLY A 533 72.77 -13.54 -32.98
N ASP A 534 73.69 -14.08 -32.19
CA ASP A 534 73.39 -14.86 -31.01
C ASP A 534 72.64 -13.92 -30.04
N MET A 535 71.31 -13.98 -30.05
CA MET A 535 70.47 -13.36 -29.04
C MET A 535 70.36 -14.25 -27.80
N THR A 536 71.48 -14.62 -27.19
CA THR A 536 71.48 -15.30 -25.90
C THR A 536 70.92 -14.35 -24.87
N LYS A 537 69.85 -14.81 -24.19
CA LYS A 537 69.10 -14.07 -23.18
C LYS A 537 70.01 -13.49 -22.08
N ALA A 538 71.11 -14.19 -21.78
CA ALA A 538 72.11 -13.80 -20.78
C ALA A 538 72.89 -12.50 -21.12
N ILE A 539 72.90 -12.05 -22.38
CA ILE A 539 73.63 -10.84 -22.80
C ILE A 539 72.70 -9.62 -22.94
N TYR A 540 71.43 -9.80 -23.33
CA TYR A 540 70.53 -8.72 -23.74
C TYR A 540 69.27 -8.55 -22.86
N ASP A 541 68.91 -9.52 -22.02
CA ASP A 541 67.82 -9.46 -21.02
C ASP A 541 68.41 -9.97 -19.69
N THR A 542 69.32 -9.18 -19.12
CA THR A 542 70.18 -9.58 -17.99
C THR A 542 69.35 -9.81 -16.72
N ASN A 543 68.20 -9.14 -16.61
CA ASN A 543 67.26 -9.31 -15.50
C ASN A 543 66.13 -10.32 -15.79
N ASN A 544 66.11 -10.91 -16.98
CA ASN A 544 65.20 -11.96 -17.41
C ASN A 544 63.71 -11.57 -17.32
N SER A 545 63.42 -10.28 -17.54
CA SER A 545 62.09 -9.70 -17.51
C SER A 545 61.32 -9.87 -18.82
N GLY A 546 61.98 -10.38 -19.86
CA GLY A 546 61.41 -10.54 -21.20
C GLY A 546 61.48 -9.27 -22.05
N ILE A 547 62.24 -8.26 -21.60
CA ILE A 547 62.45 -6.98 -22.30
C ILE A 547 63.96 -6.78 -22.47
N VAL A 548 64.40 -6.33 -23.64
CA VAL A 548 65.83 -6.09 -23.92
C VAL A 548 66.34 -4.87 -23.15
N ASP A 549 67.34 -5.07 -22.28
CA ASP A 549 67.88 -4.05 -21.38
C ASP A 549 68.82 -3.05 -22.09
N LYS A 550 69.38 -3.43 -23.25
CA LYS A 550 70.18 -2.57 -24.13
C LYS A 550 69.74 -2.72 -25.58
N ALA A 551 68.77 -1.92 -26.00
CA ALA A 551 68.50 -1.72 -27.43
C ALA A 551 69.55 -0.73 -28.00
N GLU A 552 70.22 -1.09 -29.09
CA GLU A 552 71.07 -0.14 -29.81
C GLU A 552 70.19 0.99 -30.38
N SER A 553 70.53 2.25 -30.06
CA SER A 553 69.82 3.40 -30.59
C SER A 553 70.08 3.51 -32.09
N VAL A 554 69.04 3.47 -32.91
CA VAL A 554 69.17 3.78 -34.34
C VAL A 554 69.44 5.28 -34.49
N ALA A 555 70.52 5.65 -35.18
CA ALA A 555 70.89 7.05 -35.40
C ALA A 555 69.77 7.78 -36.16
N TRP A 556 69.31 8.90 -35.59
CA TRP A 556 68.17 9.67 -36.08
C TRP A 556 68.34 10.12 -37.54
N ASP A 557 69.58 10.32 -37.98
CA ASP A 557 69.93 10.82 -39.32
C ASP A 557 69.51 9.89 -40.46
N GLY A 558 69.33 8.58 -40.21
CA GLY A 558 68.97 7.60 -41.24
C GLY A 558 67.48 7.50 -41.58
N ILE A 559 66.60 8.15 -40.82
CA ILE A 559 65.14 8.02 -41.00
C ILE A 559 64.60 9.13 -41.92
N THR A 560 64.08 8.79 -43.10
CA THR A 560 63.42 9.73 -44.03
C THR A 560 61.94 9.90 -43.69
N GLY A 561 61.40 11.12 -43.85
CA GLY A 561 59.98 11.43 -43.57
C GLY A 561 59.62 11.76 -42.11
N LYS A 562 60.61 11.97 -41.24
CA LYS A 562 60.39 12.26 -39.80
C LYS A 562 60.01 13.72 -39.52
N PRO A 563 59.07 14.00 -38.59
CA PRO A 563 58.73 15.37 -38.19
C PRO A 563 59.88 16.03 -37.40
N PRO A 564 60.09 17.36 -37.52
CA PRO A 564 61.27 18.03 -36.97
C PRO A 564 61.30 18.14 -35.43
N THR A 565 60.15 18.00 -34.73
CA THR A 565 60.07 18.09 -33.27
C THR A 565 58.93 17.21 -32.73
N PHE A 566 59.17 16.55 -31.59
CA PHE A 566 58.17 15.81 -30.80
C PHE A 566 58.07 16.42 -29.39
N PRO A 567 57.43 17.58 -29.20
CA PRO A 567 57.04 18.00 -27.86
C PRO A 567 55.73 17.27 -27.50
N PRO A 568 55.64 16.55 -26.37
CA PRO A 568 54.33 16.11 -25.89
C PRO A 568 53.51 17.35 -25.57
N SER A 569 52.51 17.63 -26.40
CA SER A 569 51.51 18.65 -26.10
C SER A 569 50.42 18.01 -25.25
N ALA A 570 50.08 18.64 -24.13
CA ALA A 570 48.89 18.26 -23.38
C ALA A 570 47.70 18.35 -24.33
N HIS A 571 47.01 17.24 -24.53
CA HIS A 571 45.79 17.20 -25.32
C HIS A 571 44.62 16.87 -24.40
N THR A 572 43.46 17.40 -24.74
CA THR A 572 42.20 17.13 -24.05
C THR A 572 41.33 16.28 -24.96
N HIS A 573 40.66 15.29 -24.36
CA HIS A 573 39.64 14.53 -25.06
C HIS A 573 38.31 15.29 -24.98
N THR A 574 37.64 15.42 -26.12
CA THR A 574 36.24 15.86 -26.19
C THR A 574 35.33 14.71 -25.76
N LYS A 575 34.14 14.99 -25.19
CA LYS A 575 33.15 13.97 -24.78
C LYS A 575 32.87 12.94 -25.88
N SER A 576 32.90 13.37 -27.14
CA SER A 576 32.75 12.54 -28.35
C SER A 576 33.81 11.46 -28.55
N GLN A 577 34.98 11.56 -27.90
CA GLN A 577 36.10 10.63 -28.06
C GLN A 577 36.12 9.53 -26.99
N ILE A 578 35.16 9.54 -26.06
CA ILE A 578 35.04 8.56 -24.98
C ILE A 578 33.79 7.72 -25.28
N SER A 579 34.01 6.51 -25.80
CA SER A 579 32.94 5.64 -26.33
C SER A 579 31.97 5.12 -25.28
N ASP A 580 32.37 5.14 -24.02
CA ASP A 580 31.58 4.72 -22.85
C ASP A 580 31.11 5.92 -22.00
N PHE A 581 31.20 7.15 -22.53
CA PHE A 581 30.75 8.32 -21.80
C PHE A 581 29.22 8.32 -21.68
N PRO A 582 28.65 8.36 -20.47
CA PRO A 582 27.22 8.24 -20.29
C PRO A 582 26.47 9.43 -20.91
N THR A 583 25.33 9.14 -21.55
CA THR A 583 24.51 10.15 -22.23
C THR A 583 23.83 11.11 -21.24
N SER A 584 23.66 10.72 -19.97
CA SER A 584 23.25 11.56 -18.83
C SER A 584 24.04 11.22 -17.55
N LEU A 585 24.14 12.18 -16.62
CA LEU A 585 24.74 11.96 -15.30
C LEU A 585 23.66 12.04 -14.21
N PRO A 586 23.69 11.16 -13.19
CA PRO A 586 24.62 10.04 -12.98
C PRO A 586 24.46 8.84 -13.93
N ALA A 587 25.53 8.04 -14.04
CA ALA A 587 25.71 6.95 -15.00
C ALA A 587 24.74 5.74 -14.87
N ASN A 588 23.74 5.81 -13.99
CA ASN A 588 22.69 4.81 -13.81
C ASN A 588 21.36 5.20 -14.46
N GLY A 589 21.31 6.30 -15.23
CA GLY A 589 20.09 6.77 -15.88
C GLY A 589 19.12 7.52 -14.94
N GLY A 590 19.50 7.73 -13.67
CA GLY A 590 18.83 8.72 -12.81
C GLY A 590 19.35 10.13 -13.12
N ASN A 591 18.58 11.15 -12.79
CA ASN A 591 19.19 12.44 -12.48
C ASN A 591 19.53 12.39 -10.97
N ALA A 592 20.64 13.00 -10.52
CA ALA A 592 21.01 12.97 -9.09
C ALA A 592 20.04 13.79 -8.21
N ASP A 593 19.02 14.37 -8.81
CA ASP A 593 18.11 15.38 -8.26
C ASP A 593 16.70 14.83 -8.03
N THR A 594 16.42 13.60 -8.49
CA THR A 594 15.14 12.91 -8.41
C THR A 594 15.30 11.54 -7.76
N VAL A 595 14.41 11.23 -6.84
CA VAL A 595 14.23 9.90 -6.25
C VAL A 595 12.88 9.42 -6.73
N ASP A 596 12.82 8.23 -7.34
CA ASP A 596 11.59 7.65 -7.91
C ASP A 596 10.86 8.57 -8.92
N GLY A 597 11.61 9.33 -9.72
CA GLY A 597 11.05 10.25 -10.73
C GLY A 597 10.51 11.56 -10.15
N LEU A 598 10.66 11.78 -8.84
CA LEU A 598 10.24 12.99 -8.14
C LEU A 598 11.45 13.81 -7.72
N HIS A 599 11.47 15.10 -8.04
CA HIS A 599 12.57 16.00 -7.71
C HIS A 599 12.63 16.25 -6.20
N ALA A 600 13.77 16.70 -5.65
CA ALA A 600 13.87 17.08 -4.24
C ALA A 600 12.80 18.10 -3.79
N SER A 601 12.26 18.91 -4.72
CA SER A 601 11.13 19.84 -4.48
C SER A 601 9.75 19.17 -4.40
N SER A 602 9.63 17.92 -4.84
CA SER A 602 8.40 17.13 -4.77
C SER A 602 8.20 16.46 -3.41
N PHE A 603 9.23 16.43 -2.57
CA PHE A 603 9.15 15.92 -1.20
C PHE A 603 8.89 17.05 -0.21
N THR A 604 8.04 16.79 0.79
CA THR A 604 7.88 17.72 1.92
C THR A 604 9.18 17.72 2.73
N ARG A 605 9.91 18.83 2.72
CA ARG A 605 11.13 18.99 3.51
C ARG A 605 10.75 19.44 4.93
N VAL A 606 10.93 18.56 5.92
CA VAL A 606 10.93 18.98 7.33
C VAL A 606 12.18 19.84 7.54
N HIS A 607 12.01 21.16 7.68
CA HIS A 607 13.14 22.08 7.64
C HIS A 607 14.12 21.87 8.80
N SER A 608 13.61 21.65 10.02
CA SER A 608 14.37 21.25 11.21
C SER A 608 13.41 20.97 12.37
N GLY A 609 13.81 20.09 13.29
CA GLY A 609 13.09 19.83 14.56
C GLY A 609 13.23 20.95 15.60
N SER A 610 14.06 21.97 15.34
CA SER A 610 14.26 23.14 16.21
C SER A 610 14.79 24.34 15.40
N VAL A 611 13.93 25.33 15.16
CA VAL A 611 14.23 26.53 14.37
C VAL A 611 13.96 27.79 15.19
N ASN A 612 14.82 28.80 15.06
CA ASN A 612 14.59 30.10 15.68
C ASN A 612 13.74 30.97 14.74
N PHE A 613 12.48 31.19 15.08
CA PHE A 613 11.62 32.10 14.35
C PHE A 613 11.97 33.55 14.71
N GLY A 614 12.94 34.12 13.99
CA GLY A 614 13.34 35.53 14.08
C GLY A 614 14.43 35.86 15.11
N GLY A 615 14.78 34.93 15.99
CA GLY A 615 16.04 34.97 16.75
C GLY A 615 16.16 36.03 17.85
N ASN A 616 15.10 36.77 18.20
CA ASN A 616 15.25 37.99 19.00
C ASN A 616 14.07 38.41 19.91
N ASN A 617 13.14 37.50 20.26
CA ASN A 617 11.98 37.78 21.14
C ASN A 617 11.16 39.05 20.80
N LYS A 618 11.21 39.48 19.54
CA LYS A 618 10.55 40.70 19.08
C LYS A 618 9.07 40.42 18.85
N GLU A 619 8.22 41.37 19.22
CA GLU A 619 6.84 41.41 18.75
C GLU A 619 6.80 41.81 17.27
N ILE A 620 6.05 41.04 16.49
CA ILE A 620 5.94 41.17 15.04
C ILE A 620 4.48 41.18 14.60
N THR A 621 4.22 41.87 13.51
CA THR A 621 2.96 41.81 12.77
C THR A 621 2.88 40.55 11.92
N THR A 622 1.68 40.21 11.46
CA THR A 622 1.45 39.11 10.51
C THR A 622 2.24 39.34 9.21
N ALA A 623 2.37 40.59 8.76
CA ALA A 623 3.18 40.93 7.57
C ALA A 623 4.68 40.65 7.77
N GLU A 624 5.23 41.02 8.93
CA GLU A 624 6.62 40.71 9.29
C GLU A 624 6.85 39.20 9.44
N PHE A 625 5.89 38.47 10.04
CA PHE A 625 5.95 37.03 10.15
C PHE A 625 5.97 36.34 8.78
N LYS A 626 5.16 36.79 7.82
CA LYS A 626 5.22 36.30 6.43
C LYS A 626 6.55 36.58 5.76
N THR A 627 7.16 37.73 6.04
CA THR A 627 8.49 38.08 5.53
C THR A 627 9.56 37.13 6.09
N LEU A 628 9.47 36.79 7.38
CA LEU A 628 10.32 35.78 8.02
C LEU A 628 10.17 34.42 7.31
N LEU A 629 8.95 33.93 7.12
CA LEU A 629 8.68 32.66 6.42
C LEU A 629 9.18 32.66 4.97
N THR A 630 9.07 33.79 4.27
CA THR A 630 9.61 33.96 2.91
C THR A 630 11.13 33.80 2.89
N THR A 631 11.81 34.42 3.85
CA THR A 631 13.27 34.34 4.01
C THR A 631 13.70 32.90 4.32
N MET A 632 12.89 32.16 5.08
CA MET A 632 13.10 30.74 5.38
C MET A 632 12.74 29.80 4.21
N GLY A 633 12.26 30.34 3.09
CA GLY A 633 11.90 29.58 1.89
C GLY A 633 10.58 28.82 2.00
N ALA A 634 9.71 29.18 2.94
CA ALA A 634 8.45 28.45 3.18
C ALA A 634 7.53 28.46 1.94
N PHE A 635 7.48 29.57 1.20
CA PHE A 635 6.63 29.72 0.02
C PHE A 635 7.24 29.23 -1.30
N LYS A 636 8.45 28.67 -1.28
CA LYS A 636 9.14 28.15 -2.48
C LYS A 636 8.68 26.75 -2.90
N GLN A 637 7.87 26.10 -2.05
CA GLN A 637 7.38 24.74 -2.24
C GLN A 637 5.92 24.63 -1.79
N PRO A 638 5.13 23.70 -2.35
CA PRO A 638 3.70 23.59 -2.03
C PRO A 638 3.40 23.24 -0.58
N HIS A 639 4.37 22.71 0.16
CA HIS A 639 4.22 22.38 1.57
C HIS A 639 5.56 22.55 2.31
N TRP A 640 5.54 23.29 3.41
CA TRP A 640 6.70 23.53 4.28
C TRP A 640 6.27 23.42 5.74
N ILE A 641 7.10 22.76 6.56
CA ILE A 641 6.83 22.61 8.00
C ILE A 641 8.11 22.74 8.81
N ALA A 642 8.02 23.44 9.94
CA ALA A 642 9.12 23.57 10.90
C ALA A 642 8.61 23.67 12.33
N ARG A 643 9.43 23.19 13.27
CA ARG A 643 9.17 23.35 14.70
C ARG A 643 10.07 24.44 15.29
N GLY A 644 9.47 25.39 15.99
CA GLY A 644 10.14 26.43 16.74
C GLY A 644 10.97 25.84 17.88
N SER A 645 12.16 26.39 18.11
CA SER A 645 13.00 26.01 19.24
C SER A 645 12.31 26.34 20.57
N TRP A 646 12.65 25.64 21.64
CA TRP A 646 12.06 25.86 22.97
C TRP A 646 12.54 27.16 23.66
N SER A 647 13.40 27.94 22.99
CA SER A 647 14.00 29.15 23.55
C SER A 647 13.10 30.36 23.30
N TYR A 648 12.51 30.90 24.36
CA TYR A 648 11.69 32.12 24.30
C TYR A 648 12.48 33.34 23.80
N ALA A 649 13.74 33.46 24.20
CA ALA A 649 14.59 34.59 23.79
C ALA A 649 14.88 34.63 22.28
N THR A 650 14.77 33.50 21.59
CA THR A 650 15.16 33.36 20.18
C THR A 650 13.97 33.20 19.23
N ASN A 651 12.74 33.33 19.72
CA ASN A 651 11.54 33.23 18.91
C ASN A 651 10.67 34.47 19.06
N GLN A 652 10.10 34.95 17.96
CA GLN A 652 9.27 36.14 17.93
C GLN A 652 7.82 35.86 18.35
N ILE A 653 7.03 36.94 18.49
CA ILE A 653 5.66 36.91 18.99
C ILE A 653 4.74 37.64 18.01
N ILE A 654 3.72 36.95 17.49
CA ILE A 654 2.72 37.57 16.60
C ILE A 654 1.66 38.27 17.47
N THR A 655 1.34 39.53 17.17
CA THR A 655 0.49 40.36 18.05
C THR A 655 -0.82 40.86 17.41
N ASP A 656 -0.97 40.79 16.09
CA ASP A 656 -2.10 41.34 15.33
C ASP A 656 -3.09 40.27 14.84
N SER A 657 -3.02 39.04 15.37
CA SER A 657 -3.89 37.92 14.98
C SER A 657 -5.36 38.10 15.39
N GLY A 658 -5.63 39.01 16.33
CA GLY A 658 -6.96 39.18 16.96
C GLY A 658 -7.25 38.19 18.10
N PHE A 659 -6.38 37.20 18.35
CA PHE A 659 -6.57 36.17 19.39
C PHE A 659 -5.62 36.30 20.59
N GLY A 660 -4.87 37.40 20.64
CA GLY A 660 -3.82 37.66 21.63
C GLY A 660 -2.42 37.32 21.10
N LYS A 661 -1.42 37.45 21.98
CA LYS A 661 0.00 37.25 21.64
C LYS A 661 0.29 35.76 21.39
N ILE A 662 0.71 35.42 20.17
CA ILE A 662 1.11 34.05 19.77
C ILE A 662 2.63 33.99 19.76
N HIS A 663 3.24 33.43 20.81
CA HIS A 663 4.68 33.25 20.88
C HIS A 663 5.10 32.02 20.07
N LEU A 664 6.10 32.14 19.21
CA LEU A 664 6.50 31.07 18.28
C LEU A 664 7.45 30.01 18.88
N ALA A 665 7.79 30.10 20.18
CA ALA A 665 8.66 29.15 20.84
C ALA A 665 7.94 27.80 20.99
N GLY A 666 8.60 26.71 20.59
CA GLY A 666 8.02 25.37 20.65
C GLY A 666 6.86 25.09 19.70
N CYS A 667 6.39 26.10 18.95
CA CYS A 667 5.26 25.98 18.02
C CYS A 667 5.63 25.16 16.79
N VAL A 668 4.67 24.41 16.25
CA VAL A 668 4.78 23.87 14.90
C VAL A 668 4.16 24.88 13.94
N VAL A 669 4.90 25.29 12.92
CA VAL A 669 4.42 26.17 11.85
C VAL A 669 4.42 25.37 10.55
N GLU A 670 3.26 25.26 9.94
CA GLU A 670 3.01 24.59 8.67
C GLU A 670 2.52 25.62 7.65
N VAL A 671 3.06 25.59 6.44
CA VAL A 671 2.68 26.47 5.32
C VAL A 671 2.32 25.58 4.15
N ILE A 672 1.08 25.70 3.68
CA ILE A 672 0.53 24.92 2.57
C ILE A 672 0.17 25.91 1.46
N GLY A 673 0.71 25.71 0.25
CA GLY A 673 0.60 26.62 -0.88
C GLY A 673 1.87 27.42 -1.15
N THR A 674 1.81 28.32 -2.11
CA THR A 674 2.95 29.14 -2.58
C THR A 674 2.64 30.62 -2.38
N SER A 675 3.55 31.52 -2.78
CA SER A 675 3.39 32.97 -2.58
C SER A 675 2.14 33.58 -3.21
N SER A 676 1.45 32.89 -4.12
CA SER A 676 0.21 33.38 -4.75
C SER A 676 -1.05 33.06 -3.93
N ALA A 677 -1.07 31.93 -3.22
CA ALA A 677 -2.17 31.51 -2.34
C ALA A 677 -1.67 30.45 -1.36
N TYR A 678 -1.93 30.64 -0.06
CA TYR A 678 -1.39 29.79 0.99
C TYR A 678 -2.25 29.80 2.26
N THR A 679 -2.07 28.75 3.06
CA THR A 679 -2.57 28.61 4.41
C THR A 679 -1.39 28.42 5.36
N ILE A 680 -1.34 29.18 6.45
CA ILE A 680 -0.37 29.00 7.53
C ILE A 680 -1.12 28.43 8.73
N ARG A 681 -0.66 27.30 9.26
CA ARG A 681 -1.13 26.74 10.54
C ARG A 681 -0.06 26.85 11.59
N ILE A 682 -0.46 27.23 12.81
CA ILE A 682 0.42 27.35 13.97
C ILE A 682 -0.20 26.54 15.11
N SER A 683 0.46 25.46 15.51
CA SER A 683 0.10 24.70 16.71
C SER A 683 1.01 25.13 17.85
N THR A 684 0.43 25.74 18.88
CA THR A 684 1.19 26.23 20.04
C THR A 684 1.38 25.14 21.09
N PRO A 685 2.50 25.16 21.85
CA PRO A 685 2.74 24.19 22.91
C PRO A 685 1.80 24.40 24.11
N THR A 686 1.82 23.44 25.04
CA THR A 686 1.07 23.50 26.30
C THR A 686 1.57 24.57 27.27
N THR A 687 2.76 25.14 27.04
CA THR A 687 3.36 26.18 27.87
C THR A 687 4.12 27.19 27.02
N ALA A 688 4.00 28.48 27.31
CA ALA A 688 4.87 29.52 26.75
C ALA A 688 5.14 30.61 27.78
N SER A 689 6.33 31.22 27.73
CA SER A 689 6.68 32.43 28.47
C SER A 689 6.62 33.62 27.51
N GLY A 690 5.81 34.64 27.80
CA GLY A 690 5.63 35.83 26.94
C GLY A 690 4.49 35.74 25.90
N GLY A 691 3.88 34.57 25.72
CA GLY A 691 2.59 34.41 25.03
C GLY A 691 1.40 34.69 25.95
N SER A 692 0.21 34.89 25.37
CA SER A 692 -1.03 34.97 26.17
C SER A 692 -1.42 33.58 26.69
N SER A 693 -1.98 33.47 27.89
CA SER A 693 -2.54 32.20 28.37
C SER A 693 -3.64 31.66 27.44
N SER A 694 -4.37 32.56 26.77
CA SER A 694 -5.42 32.26 25.80
C SER A 694 -4.93 31.69 24.46
N THR A 695 -3.61 31.67 24.23
CA THR A 695 -2.99 31.17 22.99
C THR A 695 -2.15 29.91 23.20
N LEU A 696 -2.12 29.35 24.41
CA LEU A 696 -1.48 28.07 24.71
C LEU A 696 -2.35 26.88 24.29
N ASN A 697 -1.74 25.78 23.89
CA ASN A 697 -2.45 24.55 23.49
C ASN A 697 -3.56 24.82 22.46
N CYS A 698 -3.26 25.67 21.48
CA CYS A 698 -4.21 26.14 20.48
C CYS A 698 -3.66 25.91 19.08
N GLU A 699 -4.58 25.82 18.11
CA GLU A 699 -4.23 25.83 16.69
C GLU A 699 -4.80 27.08 16.04
N PHE A 700 -3.95 27.81 15.33
CA PHE A 700 -4.29 29.02 14.61
C PHE A 700 -4.07 28.80 13.13
N MET A 701 -4.97 29.33 12.30
CA MET A 701 -4.90 29.23 10.86
C MET A 701 -5.06 30.60 10.22
N TYR A 702 -4.10 31.00 9.41
CA TYR A 702 -4.14 32.18 8.56
C TYR A 702 -4.29 31.74 7.11
N VAL A 703 -5.34 32.20 6.42
CA VAL A 703 -5.61 31.85 5.02
C VAL A 703 -5.50 33.10 4.16
N ASP A 704 -4.75 33.00 3.07
CA ASP A 704 -4.58 34.05 2.06
C ASP A 704 -4.73 33.42 0.67
N ASN A 705 -5.87 33.65 0.02
CA ASN A 705 -6.21 33.06 -1.29
C ASN A 705 -5.81 33.96 -2.48
N GLY A 706 -4.90 34.92 -2.26
CA GLY A 706 -4.43 35.84 -3.28
C GLY A 706 -5.22 37.16 -3.31
N THR A 707 -4.85 38.05 -4.24
CA THR A 707 -5.22 39.48 -4.24
C THR A 707 -6.72 39.77 -4.32
N SER A 708 -7.54 38.81 -4.76
CA SER A 708 -9.00 38.94 -4.85
C SER A 708 -9.75 38.60 -3.57
N TYR A 709 -9.06 38.11 -2.53
CA TYR A 709 -9.68 37.65 -1.28
C TYR A 709 -9.06 38.34 -0.07
N SER A 710 -9.86 38.68 0.92
CA SER A 710 -9.35 39.22 2.19
C SER A 710 -8.76 38.09 3.02
N PRO A 711 -7.47 38.13 3.37
CA PRO A 711 -6.89 37.12 4.23
C PRO A 711 -7.42 37.26 5.66
N ARG A 712 -7.49 36.15 6.40
CA ARG A 712 -7.98 36.15 7.79
C ARG A 712 -7.30 35.12 8.65
N TRP A 713 -7.17 35.47 9.93
CA TRP A 713 -6.88 34.52 11.00
C TRP A 713 -8.16 33.81 11.46
N SER A 714 -7.99 32.58 11.94
CA SER A 714 -8.99 31.79 12.62
C SER A 714 -8.32 30.95 13.70
N LYS A 715 -9.02 30.68 14.79
CA LYS A 715 -8.58 29.79 15.86
C LYS A 715 -9.44 28.52 15.81
N ILE A 716 -8.82 27.35 15.94
CA ILE A 716 -9.51 26.08 16.05
C ILE A 716 -9.84 25.81 17.52
N TRP A 717 -11.13 25.67 17.80
CA TRP A 717 -11.66 25.38 19.11
C TRP A 717 -11.85 23.86 19.28
N THR A 718 -11.52 23.35 20.46
CA THR A 718 -11.58 21.94 20.87
C THR A 718 -12.05 21.88 22.32
N SER A 719 -12.48 20.72 22.80
CA SER A 719 -12.89 20.53 24.21
C SER A 719 -11.83 20.88 25.26
N ASN A 720 -10.58 21.12 24.84
CA ASN A 720 -9.47 21.49 25.72
C ASN A 720 -9.15 22.98 25.69
N ASN A 721 -9.77 23.76 24.80
CA ASN A 721 -9.49 25.19 24.64
C ASN A 721 -10.71 26.04 24.27
N ASP A 722 -11.92 25.44 24.28
CA ASP A 722 -13.22 26.03 23.94
C ASP A 722 -13.85 26.87 25.06
N GLY A 723 -13.13 27.17 26.14
CA GLY A 723 -13.68 27.92 27.28
C GLY A 723 -14.32 29.28 26.93
N GLY A 724 -14.93 29.89 27.95
CA GLY A 724 -15.80 31.07 27.83
C GLY A 724 -15.35 32.13 26.82
N GLY A 725 -16.24 32.41 25.86
CA GLY A 725 -16.00 33.34 24.74
C GLY A 725 -15.67 32.66 23.40
N SER A 726 -15.60 31.32 23.34
CA SER A 726 -15.45 30.55 22.10
C SER A 726 -16.70 30.57 21.20
N GLY A 727 -17.87 30.84 21.78
CA GLY A 727 -19.18 30.71 21.11
C GLY A 727 -19.61 29.25 20.88
N MET A 728 -18.85 28.28 21.41
CA MET A 728 -19.17 26.85 21.35
C MET A 728 -19.77 26.32 22.67
N ASP A 729 -19.57 27.05 23.77
CA ASP A 729 -20.23 26.79 25.04
C ASP A 729 -21.71 27.22 24.92
N ALA A 730 -22.62 26.26 24.88
CA ALA A 730 -24.07 26.47 24.81
C ALA A 730 -24.68 27.06 26.10
N ASP A 731 -23.87 27.67 26.96
CA ASP A 731 -24.24 28.14 28.30
C ASP A 731 -24.74 29.60 28.32
N THR A 732 -24.74 30.27 27.16
CA THR A 732 -25.31 31.60 26.99
C THR A 732 -26.51 31.59 26.03
N VAL A 733 -27.64 32.09 26.50
CA VAL A 733 -28.81 32.40 25.65
C VAL A 733 -28.81 33.91 25.45
N ASP A 734 -28.76 34.37 24.20
CA ASP A 734 -28.72 35.80 23.85
C ASP A 734 -27.58 36.59 24.55
N GLY A 735 -26.43 35.94 24.78
CA GLY A 735 -25.26 36.56 25.43
C GLY A 735 -25.37 36.71 26.95
N LYS A 736 -26.35 36.05 27.58
CA LYS A 736 -26.54 36.01 29.04
C LYS A 736 -26.32 34.59 29.55
N HIS A 737 -25.54 34.44 30.62
CA HIS A 737 -25.24 33.14 31.22
C HIS A 737 -26.47 32.62 31.99
N ALA A 738 -26.60 31.31 32.20
CA ALA A 738 -27.71 30.71 32.95
C ALA A 738 -27.95 31.36 34.34
N SER A 739 -26.90 31.89 34.97
CA SER A 739 -26.97 32.63 36.24
C SER A 739 -27.61 34.02 36.15
N ASP A 740 -27.70 34.59 34.94
CA ASP A 740 -28.35 35.87 34.70
C ASP A 740 -29.88 35.72 34.59
N PHE A 741 -30.38 34.49 34.47
CA PHE A 741 -31.80 34.19 34.38
C PHE A 741 -32.37 33.74 35.73
N LEU A 742 -33.51 34.29 36.12
CA LEU A 742 -34.23 33.87 37.32
C LEU A 742 -34.85 32.47 37.12
N PRO A 743 -34.52 31.46 37.96
CA PRO A 743 -35.10 30.13 37.83
C PRO A 743 -36.59 30.12 38.20
N LYS A 744 -37.41 29.46 37.36
CA LYS A 744 -38.89 29.40 37.48
C LYS A 744 -39.41 28.67 38.75
N LYS A 745 -38.54 28.03 39.53
CA LYS A 745 -38.95 27.20 40.68
C LYS A 745 -38.51 27.83 42.00
N GLY A 746 -39.47 28.48 42.68
CA GLY A 746 -39.46 28.73 44.11
C GLY A 746 -38.41 29.72 44.62
N LEU A 747 -38.52 30.99 44.25
CA LEU A 747 -37.82 32.07 44.96
C LEU A 747 -38.60 32.42 46.23
N THR A 748 -37.90 32.47 47.36
CA THR A 748 -38.42 33.03 48.60
C THR A 748 -38.16 34.54 48.62
N TRP A 749 -38.93 35.29 49.42
CA TRP A 749 -38.72 36.74 49.59
C TRP A 749 -37.31 37.12 50.06
N ASN A 750 -36.59 36.19 50.72
CA ASN A 750 -35.21 36.39 51.14
C ASN A 750 -34.21 36.35 49.97
N ASP A 751 -34.54 35.67 48.88
CA ASP A 751 -33.68 35.56 47.68
C ASP A 751 -33.71 36.84 46.82
N LEU A 752 -34.67 37.75 47.07
CA LEU A 752 -34.87 39.01 46.35
C LEU A 752 -34.30 40.25 47.06
N LYS A 753 -33.76 40.10 48.28
CA LYS A 753 -33.39 41.26 49.13
C LYS A 753 -31.98 41.82 48.90
N GLY A 754 -31.25 41.30 47.91
CA GLY A 754 -29.86 41.67 47.62
C GLY A 754 -29.57 41.99 46.16
N VAL A 755 -30.60 42.22 45.34
CA VAL A 755 -30.47 42.65 43.93
C VAL A 755 -30.84 44.12 43.80
#